data_AF-A0A4R6YQS3-F1
#
_entry.id   AF-A0A4R6YQS3-F1
#
_cell.length_a   1.000
_cell.length_b   1.000
_cell.length_c   1.000
_cell.angle_alpha   90.00
_cell.angle_beta   90.00
_cell.angle_gamma   90.00
#
_symmetry.space_group_name_H-M   'P 1'
#
loop_
_entity.id
_entity.type
_entity.pdbx_description
1 polymer ?
#
loop_
_entity_poly.entity_id
_entity_poly.type
_entity_poly.pdbx_seq_one_letter_code
_entity_poly.pdbx_strand_id
1 'polypeptide(L)'
;MSFLKDLIGKLAGEKTADFEFLFLPSQQPPLDLATDSHYVRISLRAARITDVRKWTTKYSPVVHARFNFIERRKGEQEVLSVVAPNKVFEALDAAHAERLIVLDQPLLGPVPYRGGMELEIGLFSFGAADLAQPYLELLGDLSKAAGVAFISQIEPFLAPLRRGAELLFDQNRSVLEIGIALGQAQWQAGTYVVARVPKGTLAPGAYSLDAKDYKLLDKNRQPAPFPYFVFAVEALEQRADYARIPDVRDGWESVRSVASEGRPPGEVRQRFNEFRRRVWLCADLLAADKPRILDIFSREIAGAGYDVAAPLEMAGLEGMPRPRLRPLPGAEQVLAVLSPPAAGLQGAAFAEGVRAAAAPRISVAELQRKMRDPGISDEELRPYFTAAPNASRPFAPSIIPNPDTVDVAAPGDGLEGAMMMDWANSWARSRRKREFKRRLGRGDSRPILVSEGDSWFQFPIMLKDVIDNVDEWYNVWSVDSAGDTLQNMVLDNAEYMQALREHKGKVRAFLFSGGGNDVVGEDAQGNSIIGQIVRPFEAGRPVEWYLDTDGVREKLDFIESCYRQVVGNVAREFPSLPILCHGYDRAIPGGAPGDPRHAIWASQDEWMGKAMREQLHIADPALRRAIVSLLIDRFNERIQRVCGGNNAQGAFRNAWHVDVRGTLSELRHWADELHPTDASFVRVAALFRDVLEQAGVAGVETESVAGRREPTVVDPGHDAAADAVALDENALEAADVSSLEGVSNWRVAASLLQLRQQINTRFPLRSKASDGTIGDPSHQTRASDHNPWIRTGNTGVVSAMDITHDKANGCDGEWLATQLRNSRDSRIKYIIWNRRICNASPIGEAAAWEWRAYTGSNGHTHHVHLSVQAEPALYDSAAAWDLGA
;
A
#
# COMPACT_ATOMS: atom_id res chain seq x y z
N MET A 1 -4.56 -12.60 68.82
CA MET A 1 -4.79 -11.13 68.78
C MET A 1 -4.29 -10.42 67.51
N SER A 2 -3.77 -11.11 66.48
CA SER A 2 -3.32 -10.43 65.24
C SER A 2 -4.43 -10.31 64.16
N PHE A 3 -5.25 -11.33 63.96
CA PHE A 3 -6.26 -11.37 62.88
C PHE A 3 -7.32 -10.25 62.93
N LEU A 4 -7.77 -9.85 64.13
CA LEU A 4 -8.71 -8.72 64.27
C LEU A 4 -8.06 -7.36 63.95
N LYS A 5 -6.74 -7.23 64.07
CA LYS A 5 -6.04 -5.96 63.81
C LYS A 5 -5.94 -5.70 62.30
N ASP A 6 -5.69 -6.74 61.51
CA ASP A 6 -5.73 -6.67 60.04
C ASP A 6 -7.15 -6.42 59.51
N LEU A 7 -8.18 -7.01 60.14
CA LEU A 7 -9.57 -6.80 59.72
C LEU A 7 -10.04 -5.36 59.99
N ILE A 8 -9.63 -4.76 61.12
CA ILE A 8 -9.87 -3.34 61.41
C ILE A 8 -9.02 -2.45 60.50
N GLY A 9 -7.80 -2.86 60.13
CA GLY A 9 -6.99 -2.17 59.12
C GLY A 9 -7.63 -2.13 57.73
N LYS A 10 -8.28 -3.23 57.30
CA LYS A 10 -9.01 -3.31 56.03
C LYS A 10 -10.37 -2.59 56.03
N LEU A 11 -10.87 -2.19 57.20
CA LEU A 11 -12.08 -1.37 57.36
C LEU A 11 -11.77 0.09 57.70
N ALA A 12 -10.52 0.42 57.99
CA ALA A 12 -10.04 1.79 57.99
C ALA A 12 -9.91 2.24 56.53
N GLY A 13 -10.89 3.02 56.05
CA GLY A 13 -10.85 3.58 54.70
C GLY A 13 -9.50 4.28 54.44
N GLU A 14 -8.95 4.07 53.26
CA GLU A 14 -7.68 4.68 52.88
C GLU A 14 -7.78 6.20 53.00
N LYS A 15 -6.84 6.81 53.72
CA LYS A 15 -6.74 8.26 53.76
C LYS A 15 -6.41 8.75 52.36
N THR A 16 -7.15 9.74 51.88
CA THR A 16 -6.80 10.47 50.65
C THR A 16 -5.37 10.99 50.77
N ALA A 17 -4.49 10.46 49.93
CA ALA A 17 -3.16 10.99 49.72
C ALA A 17 -3.24 11.98 48.54
N ASP A 18 -2.88 13.24 48.78
CA ASP A 18 -2.66 14.19 47.68
C ASP A 18 -1.43 13.71 46.88
N PHE A 19 -1.62 13.36 45.61
CA PHE A 19 -0.53 12.98 44.70
C PHE A 19 0.01 14.20 43.93
N GLU A 20 1.18 14.04 43.29
CA GLU A 20 1.95 15.17 42.79
C GLU A 20 1.92 15.34 41.27
N PHE A 21 1.69 16.59 40.86
CA PHE A 21 1.70 17.09 39.49
C PHE A 21 2.73 18.23 39.40
N LEU A 22 3.78 18.05 38.61
CA LEU A 22 4.85 19.02 38.44
C LEU A 22 4.90 19.51 36.98
N PHE A 23 4.89 20.82 36.80
CA PHE A 23 5.17 21.47 35.53
C PHE A 23 6.64 21.86 35.42
N LEU A 24 7.27 21.48 34.31
CA LEU A 24 8.63 21.81 33.90
C LEU A 24 8.54 22.60 32.58
N PRO A 25 8.62 23.94 32.62
CA PRO A 25 8.47 24.75 31.42
C PRO A 25 9.61 24.49 30.43
N SER A 26 9.29 24.40 29.14
CA SER A 26 10.29 24.20 28.07
C SER A 26 11.04 25.49 27.71
N GLN A 27 10.52 26.65 28.12
CA GLN A 27 11.09 27.98 27.89
C GLN A 27 10.91 28.86 29.15
N GLN A 28 11.75 29.88 29.29
CA GLN A 28 11.60 30.92 30.33
C GLN A 28 11.52 32.30 29.65
N PRO A 29 10.41 33.06 29.84
CA PRO A 29 9.20 32.71 30.57
C PRO A 29 8.40 31.55 29.93
N PRO A 30 7.49 30.89 30.66
CA PRO A 30 6.61 29.87 30.10
C PRO A 30 5.74 30.43 28.96
N LEU A 31 5.51 29.63 27.92
CA LEU A 31 4.67 29.99 26.77
C LEU A 31 3.24 29.50 26.98
N ASP A 32 2.29 30.41 27.13
CA ASP A 32 0.87 30.06 27.17
C ASP A 32 0.35 29.64 25.77
N LEU A 33 -0.59 28.68 25.72
CA LEU A 33 -1.30 28.36 24.48
C LEU A 33 -2.27 29.49 24.10
N ALA A 34 -1.95 30.19 23.02
CA ALA A 34 -2.79 31.24 22.46
C ALA A 34 -3.92 30.65 21.60
N THR A 35 -5.16 30.92 22.01
CA THR A 35 -6.39 30.59 21.27
C THR A 35 -6.34 31.11 19.83
N ASP A 36 -6.72 30.26 18.87
CA ASP A 36 -6.75 30.53 17.43
C ASP A 36 -5.39 30.89 16.77
N SER A 37 -4.29 30.89 17.53
CA SER A 37 -2.94 31.20 17.07
C SER A 37 -1.98 30.01 17.15
N HIS A 38 -2.22 29.02 18.02
CA HIS A 38 -1.42 27.80 18.12
C HIS A 38 -2.24 26.55 17.77
N TYR A 39 -1.58 25.58 17.12
CA TYR A 39 -1.95 24.17 17.22
C TYR A 39 -1.37 23.63 18.52
N VAL A 40 -2.12 22.77 19.20
CA VAL A 40 -1.63 21.96 20.33
C VAL A 40 -1.27 20.56 19.84
N ARG A 41 -0.10 20.06 20.25
CA ARG A 41 0.29 18.65 20.17
C ARG A 41 0.63 18.16 21.57
N ILE A 42 0.19 16.95 21.91
CA ILE A 42 0.47 16.30 23.19
C ILE A 42 1.13 14.96 22.91
N SER A 43 2.27 14.72 23.56
CA SER A 43 3.08 13.51 23.36
C SER A 43 3.50 12.92 24.71
N LEU A 44 3.32 11.60 24.87
CA LEU A 44 3.84 10.83 25.99
C LEU A 44 5.36 10.66 25.81
N ARG A 45 6.16 11.35 26.62
CA ARG A 45 7.62 11.28 26.56
C ARG A 45 8.17 10.03 27.26
N ALA A 46 7.57 9.63 28.39
CA ALA A 46 7.89 8.38 29.09
C ALA A 46 6.74 7.92 29.99
N ALA A 47 6.61 6.61 30.21
CA ALA A 47 5.75 6.01 31.23
C ALA A 47 6.48 4.87 31.95
N ARG A 48 6.45 4.83 33.29
CA ARG A 48 7.14 3.81 34.10
C ARG A 48 6.34 3.39 35.32
N ILE A 49 6.34 2.07 35.56
CA ILE A 49 5.81 1.42 36.76
C ILE A 49 6.97 0.82 37.58
N THR A 50 6.82 0.70 38.89
CA THR A 50 7.86 0.09 39.75
C THR A 50 7.83 -1.43 39.71
N ASP A 51 6.63 -2.00 39.81
CA ASP A 51 6.45 -3.41 40.09
C ASP A 51 6.26 -4.20 38.80
N VAL A 52 7.29 -4.20 37.95
CA VAL A 52 7.33 -4.97 36.69
C VAL A 52 7.11 -6.48 36.88
N ARG A 53 7.16 -6.98 38.12
CA ARG A 53 6.83 -8.36 38.51
C ARG A 53 6.35 -8.45 39.95
N LYS A 54 5.23 -9.15 40.19
CA LYS A 54 4.77 -9.57 41.53
C LYS A 54 4.62 -11.10 41.51
N TRP A 55 5.41 -11.79 42.34
CA TRP A 55 5.50 -13.26 42.34
C TRP A 55 5.88 -13.83 40.95
N THR A 56 4.95 -14.54 40.30
CA THR A 56 5.08 -15.07 38.94
C THR A 56 4.51 -14.15 37.87
N THR A 57 3.60 -13.25 38.22
CA THR A 57 2.93 -12.33 37.28
C THR A 57 3.84 -11.15 36.97
N LYS A 58 4.05 -10.90 35.68
CA LYS A 58 4.73 -9.70 35.17
C LYS A 58 3.72 -8.61 34.83
N TYR A 59 4.17 -7.35 34.84
CA TYR A 59 3.33 -6.21 34.53
C TYR A 59 3.93 -5.32 33.45
N SER A 60 3.11 -4.92 32.49
CA SER A 60 3.47 -3.95 31.44
C SER A 60 2.76 -2.61 31.68
N PRO A 61 3.42 -1.45 31.41
CA PRO A 61 2.80 -0.14 31.52
C PRO A 61 1.88 0.12 30.32
N VAL A 62 0.65 0.55 30.56
CA VAL A 62 -0.29 1.02 29.53
C VAL A 62 -0.77 2.42 29.92
N VAL A 63 -0.74 3.35 28.96
CA VAL A 63 -1.28 4.71 29.15
C VAL A 63 -2.58 4.84 28.39
N HIS A 64 -3.62 5.31 29.06
CA HIS A 64 -4.86 5.75 28.44
C HIS A 64 -4.99 7.27 28.60
N ALA A 65 -5.38 7.94 27.53
CA ALA A 65 -5.61 9.37 27.53
C ALA A 65 -6.96 9.72 26.90
N ARG A 66 -7.67 10.67 27.49
CA ARG A 66 -8.90 11.30 26.97
C ARG A 66 -8.65 12.80 26.92
N PHE A 67 -9.05 13.43 25.82
CA PHE A 67 -8.98 14.88 25.64
C PHE A 67 -10.36 15.39 25.23
N ASN A 68 -10.83 16.47 25.85
CA ASN A 68 -12.02 17.20 25.42
C ASN A 68 -11.62 18.64 25.09
N PHE A 69 -11.92 19.11 23.89
CA PHE A 69 -11.59 20.47 23.46
C PHE A 69 -12.63 21.02 22.49
N ILE A 70 -12.68 22.35 22.34
CA ILE A 70 -13.66 23.02 21.49
C ILE A 70 -13.23 23.01 20.02
N GLU A 71 -14.11 22.56 19.12
CA GLU A 71 -14.05 22.81 17.67
C GLU A 71 -15.14 23.80 17.27
N ARG A 72 -14.81 24.72 16.36
CA ARG A 72 -15.64 25.89 15.99
C ARG A 72 -16.98 25.55 15.30
N ARG A 73 -17.15 24.37 14.71
CA ARG A 73 -18.39 23.94 14.02
C ARG A 73 -19.20 22.92 14.82
N LYS A 74 -18.52 21.99 15.52
CA LYS A 74 -19.14 20.86 16.22
C LYS A 74 -19.31 21.09 17.74
N GLY A 75 -18.66 22.10 18.32
CA GLY A 75 -18.62 22.30 19.77
C GLY A 75 -17.53 21.43 20.41
N GLU A 76 -17.78 20.94 21.62
CA GLU A 76 -16.86 20.02 22.31
C GLU A 76 -16.61 18.74 21.49
N GLN A 77 -15.35 18.32 21.43
CA GLN A 77 -14.88 17.13 20.72
C GLN A 77 -14.01 16.29 21.66
N GLU A 78 -14.36 15.00 21.78
CA GLU A 78 -13.61 14.02 22.55
C GLU A 78 -12.62 13.25 21.66
N VAL A 79 -11.40 13.06 22.15
CA VAL A 79 -10.36 12.22 21.52
C VAL A 79 -9.85 11.24 22.57
N LEU A 80 -9.83 9.95 22.22
CA LEU A 80 -9.31 8.88 23.05
C LEU A 80 -8.01 8.33 22.44
N SER A 81 -6.99 8.14 23.28
CA SER A 81 -5.71 7.55 22.92
C SER A 81 -5.34 6.43 23.88
N VAL A 82 -4.70 5.38 23.36
CA VAL A 82 -4.17 4.25 24.14
C VAL A 82 -2.78 3.91 23.64
N VAL A 83 -1.81 3.89 24.56
CA VAL A 83 -0.41 3.56 24.28
C VAL A 83 0.00 2.35 25.11
N ALA A 84 0.48 1.31 24.44
CA ALA A 84 0.99 0.08 25.02
C ALA A 84 2.29 -0.34 24.29
N PRO A 85 3.13 -1.23 24.88
CA PRO A 85 4.31 -1.79 24.23
C PRO A 85 3.96 -2.52 22.91
N ASN A 86 4.91 -2.59 21.97
CA ASN A 86 4.67 -3.09 20.62
C ASN A 86 5.31 -4.47 20.36
N LYS A 87 4.68 -5.23 19.45
CA LYS A 87 4.93 -6.66 19.21
C LYS A 87 6.34 -7.04 18.76
N VAL A 88 7.10 -6.12 18.16
CA VAL A 88 8.41 -6.42 17.54
C VAL A 88 9.40 -7.03 18.54
N PHE A 89 9.45 -6.49 19.76
CA PHE A 89 10.36 -6.98 20.79
C PHE A 89 9.76 -8.11 21.64
N GLU A 90 8.44 -8.14 21.84
CA GLU A 90 7.78 -9.22 22.60
C GLU A 90 7.71 -10.54 21.83
N ALA A 91 7.68 -10.50 20.49
CA ALA A 91 7.80 -11.69 19.65
C ALA A 91 9.23 -12.27 19.64
N LEU A 92 10.24 -11.42 19.86
CA LEU A 92 11.65 -11.82 19.97
C LEU A 92 12.01 -12.31 21.39
N ASP A 93 11.43 -11.70 22.43
CA ASP A 93 11.70 -12.05 23.84
C ASP A 93 10.51 -11.77 24.77
N ALA A 94 9.43 -12.55 24.63
CA ALA A 94 8.29 -12.55 25.57
C ALA A 94 8.72 -12.88 27.02
N ALA A 95 9.88 -13.50 27.21
CA ALA A 95 10.46 -13.74 28.53
C ALA A 95 11.04 -12.48 29.17
N HIS A 96 11.04 -11.31 28.51
CA HIS A 96 11.50 -10.03 29.05
C HIS A 96 10.70 -8.78 28.61
N ALA A 97 9.46 -8.95 28.14
CA ALA A 97 8.55 -7.86 27.74
C ALA A 97 8.46 -6.70 28.76
N GLU A 98 8.60 -6.99 30.06
CA GLU A 98 8.57 -6.01 31.15
C GLU A 98 9.75 -5.00 31.14
N ARG A 99 10.75 -5.20 30.26
CA ARG A 99 11.89 -4.30 30.05
C ARG A 99 11.64 -3.25 28.96
N LEU A 100 10.50 -3.30 28.27
CA LEU A 100 10.18 -2.36 27.20
C LEU A 100 9.87 -0.96 27.75
N ILE A 101 10.50 0.04 27.14
CA ILE A 101 10.35 1.44 27.52
C ILE A 101 9.52 2.14 26.45
N VAL A 102 8.31 2.57 26.82
CA VAL A 102 7.46 3.41 25.98
C VAL A 102 8.02 4.83 26.00
N LEU A 103 8.54 5.30 24.86
CA LEU A 103 9.10 6.63 24.67
C LEU A 103 8.45 7.35 23.48
N ASP A 104 8.30 8.65 23.62
CA ASP A 104 7.90 9.63 22.59
C ASP A 104 6.73 9.21 21.67
N GLN A 105 5.59 8.86 22.27
CA GLN A 105 4.38 8.46 21.55
C GLN A 105 3.37 9.61 21.46
N PRO A 106 2.77 9.90 20.29
CA PRO A 106 1.75 10.94 20.17
C PRO A 106 0.47 10.54 20.91
N LEU A 107 -0.10 11.46 21.68
CA LEU A 107 -1.40 11.30 22.36
C LEU A 107 -2.51 12.15 21.73
N LEU A 108 -2.17 13.35 21.24
CA LEU A 108 -3.10 14.26 20.57
C LEU A 108 -2.39 15.13 19.53
N GLY A 109 -3.00 15.27 18.35
CA GLY A 109 -2.74 16.37 17.43
C GLY A 109 -1.52 16.21 16.48
N PRO A 110 -1.15 17.27 15.76
CA PRO A 110 -1.53 18.67 16.01
C PRO A 110 -2.99 19.02 15.67
N VAL A 111 -3.68 19.67 16.61
CA VAL A 111 -5.05 20.21 16.45
C VAL A 111 -5.10 21.71 16.79
N PRO A 112 -5.88 22.54 16.08
CA PRO A 112 -6.03 23.96 16.43
C PRO A 112 -6.54 24.18 17.85
N TYR A 113 -5.80 24.93 18.68
CA TYR A 113 -6.23 25.27 20.04
C TYR A 113 -7.27 26.40 19.99
N ARG A 114 -8.50 26.14 20.43
CA ARG A 114 -9.62 27.10 20.41
C ARG A 114 -9.97 27.67 21.80
N GLY A 115 -9.12 27.42 22.80
CA GLY A 115 -9.34 27.80 24.20
C GLY A 115 -10.16 26.74 24.95
N GLY A 116 -9.77 26.45 26.19
CA GLY A 116 -10.34 25.35 26.98
C GLY A 116 -9.92 23.97 26.45
N MET A 117 -9.25 23.20 27.30
CA MET A 117 -8.99 21.78 27.03
C MET A 117 -8.99 21.01 28.34
N GLU A 118 -9.82 19.97 28.41
CA GLU A 118 -9.75 18.97 29.44
C GLU A 118 -8.82 17.85 28.97
N LEU A 119 -7.98 17.33 29.87
CA LEU A 119 -7.34 16.03 29.69
C LEU A 119 -7.61 15.13 30.88
N GLU A 120 -7.65 13.85 30.59
CA GLU A 120 -7.52 12.77 31.56
C GLU A 120 -6.43 11.85 31.05
N ILE A 121 -5.40 11.57 31.85
CA ILE A 121 -4.34 10.62 31.49
C ILE A 121 -4.11 9.68 32.66
N GLY A 122 -4.29 8.38 32.44
CA GLY A 122 -4.05 7.32 33.42
C GLY A 122 -2.94 6.39 32.97
N LEU A 123 -2.00 6.11 33.88
CA LEU A 123 -1.03 5.03 33.76
C LEU A 123 -1.53 3.81 34.55
N PHE A 124 -1.61 2.69 33.86
CA PHE A 124 -2.10 1.42 34.38
C PHE A 124 -1.00 0.36 34.28
N SER A 125 -1.01 -0.60 35.22
CA SER A 125 -0.22 -1.83 35.11
C SER A 125 -1.13 -3.01 34.74
N PHE A 126 -0.72 -3.76 33.71
CA PHE A 126 -1.47 -4.90 33.17
C PHE A 126 -0.69 -6.21 33.35
N GLY A 127 -1.34 -7.23 33.92
CA GLY A 127 -0.74 -8.54 34.14
C GLY A 127 -0.51 -9.30 32.82
N ALA A 128 0.69 -9.83 32.59
CA ALA A 128 1.06 -10.47 31.33
C ALA A 128 0.24 -11.71 30.95
N ALA A 129 -0.38 -12.39 31.93
CA ALA A 129 -1.29 -13.51 31.71
C ALA A 129 -2.74 -13.09 31.40
N ASP A 130 -3.09 -11.84 31.73
CA ASP A 130 -4.41 -11.23 31.52
C ASP A 130 -4.42 -10.28 30.31
N LEU A 131 -3.29 -10.14 29.61
CA LEU A 131 -3.18 -9.34 28.41
C LEU A 131 -4.15 -9.86 27.35
N ALA A 132 -5.25 -9.13 27.19
CA ALA A 132 -6.02 -9.12 25.97
C ALA A 132 -5.17 -8.46 24.87
N GLN A 133 -4.06 -9.11 24.50
CA GLN A 133 -3.05 -8.57 23.59
C GLN A 133 -3.65 -8.14 22.24
N PRO A 134 -4.52 -8.95 21.58
CA PRO A 134 -5.18 -8.52 20.34
C PRO A 134 -6.13 -7.33 20.54
N TYR A 135 -6.54 -7.05 21.78
CA TYR A 135 -7.44 -5.95 22.13
C TYR A 135 -6.69 -4.66 22.44
N LEU A 136 -5.56 -4.74 23.17
CA LEU A 136 -4.63 -3.61 23.31
C LEU A 136 -4.02 -3.22 21.95
N GLU A 137 -3.75 -4.21 21.09
CA GLU A 137 -3.36 -3.98 19.69
C GLU A 137 -4.48 -3.27 18.90
N LEU A 138 -5.71 -3.80 18.94
CA LEU A 138 -6.86 -3.18 18.29
C LEU A 138 -7.08 -1.74 18.77
N LEU A 139 -6.94 -1.46 20.07
CA LEU A 139 -7.10 -0.11 20.62
C LEU A 139 -5.91 0.80 20.30
N GLY A 140 -4.68 0.28 20.28
CA GLY A 140 -3.50 1.01 19.84
C GLY A 140 -3.56 1.37 18.36
N ASP A 141 -4.04 0.46 17.50
CA ASP A 141 -4.13 0.69 16.06
C ASP A 141 -5.35 1.54 15.69
N LEU A 142 -6.50 1.37 16.35
CA LEU A 142 -7.60 2.34 16.28
C LEU A 142 -7.17 3.72 16.82
N SER A 143 -6.34 3.76 17.88
CA SER A 143 -5.78 5.01 18.42
C SER A 143 -4.77 5.66 17.48
N LYS A 144 -4.02 4.90 16.67
CA LYS A 144 -3.16 5.48 15.61
C LYS A 144 -4.01 6.00 14.45
N ALA A 145 -5.05 5.27 14.06
CA ALA A 145 -5.97 5.65 12.99
C ALA A 145 -6.82 6.89 13.35
N ALA A 146 -7.17 7.07 14.63
CA ALA A 146 -8.03 8.16 15.10
C ALA A 146 -7.29 9.30 15.82
N GLY A 147 -6.29 8.99 16.66
CA GLY A 147 -5.64 9.94 17.58
C GLY A 147 -4.47 10.76 17.02
N VAL A 148 -3.99 10.40 15.82
CA VAL A 148 -2.96 11.15 15.06
C VAL A 148 -3.56 11.78 13.79
N ALA A 149 -4.89 11.75 13.65
CA ALA A 149 -5.62 12.22 12.49
C ALA A 149 -6.55 13.40 12.82
N PHE A 150 -7.00 14.05 11.76
CA PHE A 150 -7.70 15.35 11.76
C PHE A 150 -9.04 15.29 12.49
N ILE A 151 -9.46 16.39 13.13
CA ILE A 151 -10.72 16.52 13.90
C ILE A 151 -11.93 16.14 13.03
N SER A 152 -11.84 16.43 11.72
CA SER A 152 -12.83 16.03 10.71
C SER A 152 -13.06 14.52 10.59
N GLN A 153 -12.18 13.65 11.12
CA GLN A 153 -12.20 12.18 10.90
C GLN A 153 -12.37 11.32 12.16
N ILE A 154 -12.35 11.89 13.37
CA ILE A 154 -12.28 11.11 14.64
C ILE A 154 -13.60 10.43 15.01
N GLU A 155 -14.72 11.05 14.64
CA GLU A 155 -16.08 10.70 15.06
C GLU A 155 -16.50 9.22 14.84
N PRO A 156 -16.18 8.54 13.71
CA PRO A 156 -16.53 7.13 13.51
C PRO A 156 -15.78 6.15 14.43
N PHE A 157 -14.64 6.57 14.98
CA PHE A 157 -13.76 5.73 15.80
C PHE A 157 -14.00 5.91 17.30
N LEU A 158 -14.63 7.02 17.71
CA LEU A 158 -14.80 7.40 19.11
C LEU A 158 -15.59 6.35 19.92
N ALA A 159 -16.74 5.90 19.41
CA ALA A 159 -17.56 4.91 20.13
C ALA A 159 -16.91 3.50 20.22
N PRO A 160 -16.27 2.96 19.15
CA PRO A 160 -15.43 1.77 19.26
C PRO A 160 -14.27 1.91 20.25
N LEU A 161 -13.53 3.03 20.23
CA LEU A 161 -12.43 3.29 21.15
C LEU A 161 -12.88 3.40 22.61
N ARG A 162 -14.03 4.06 22.84
CA ARG A 162 -14.62 4.22 24.16
C ARG A 162 -15.06 2.89 24.76
N ARG A 163 -15.86 2.11 24.03
CA ARG A 163 -16.26 0.76 24.43
C ARG A 163 -15.04 -0.16 24.59
N GLY A 164 -14.01 0.11 23.78
CA GLY A 164 -12.64 -0.34 23.93
C GLY A 164 -12.06 -0.17 25.32
N ALA A 165 -11.83 1.07 25.71
CA ALA A 165 -11.29 1.44 27.01
C ALA A 165 -12.19 0.92 28.16
N GLU A 166 -13.51 1.08 28.06
CA GLU A 166 -14.47 0.61 29.07
C GLU A 166 -14.27 -0.89 29.37
N LEU A 167 -14.28 -1.76 28.36
CA LEU A 167 -14.08 -3.21 28.55
C LEU A 167 -12.66 -3.59 29.02
N LEU A 168 -11.66 -2.76 28.71
CA LEU A 168 -10.27 -2.97 29.13
C LEU A 168 -10.07 -2.69 30.63
N PHE A 169 -10.77 -1.68 31.18
CA PHE A 169 -10.57 -1.19 32.55
C PHE A 169 -11.62 -1.68 33.58
N ASP A 170 -12.74 -2.25 33.14
CA ASP A 170 -13.88 -2.65 34.02
C ASP A 170 -13.72 -4.05 34.70
N GLN A 171 -12.72 -4.85 34.35
CA GLN A 171 -12.68 -6.30 34.70
C GLN A 171 -11.74 -6.74 35.85
N ASN A 172 -11.34 -5.87 36.79
CA ASN A 172 -10.35 -6.20 37.85
C ASN A 172 -8.97 -6.70 37.35
N ARG A 173 -8.66 -6.58 36.04
CA ARG A 173 -7.42 -7.09 35.40
C ARG A 173 -6.31 -6.04 35.26
N SER A 174 -6.64 -4.78 35.50
CA SER A 174 -5.72 -3.63 35.42
C SER A 174 -5.68 -2.90 36.75
N VAL A 175 -4.50 -2.47 37.20
CA VAL A 175 -4.36 -1.58 38.35
C VAL A 175 -4.02 -0.18 37.86
N LEU A 176 -4.82 0.83 38.23
CA LEU A 176 -4.46 2.23 38.03
C LEU A 176 -3.28 2.56 38.93
N GLU A 177 -2.10 2.82 38.35
CA GLU A 177 -0.88 3.14 39.11
C GLU A 177 -0.86 4.61 39.51
N ILE A 178 -1.23 5.50 38.58
CA ILE A 178 -1.47 6.93 38.82
C ILE A 178 -2.28 7.51 37.66
N GLY A 179 -3.15 8.48 37.92
CA GLY A 179 -3.87 9.20 36.88
C GLY A 179 -4.08 10.66 37.24
N ILE A 180 -4.37 11.47 36.23
CA ILE A 180 -4.70 12.88 36.38
C ILE A 180 -5.93 13.21 35.53
N ALA A 181 -6.80 14.07 36.04
CA ALA A 181 -7.93 14.67 35.33
C ALA A 181 -7.88 16.18 35.57
N LEU A 182 -7.74 16.97 34.50
CA LEU A 182 -7.58 18.43 34.57
C LEU A 182 -8.46 19.09 33.51
N GLY A 183 -9.51 19.79 33.95
CA GLY A 183 -10.14 20.84 33.16
C GLY A 183 -9.41 22.16 33.37
N GLN A 184 -8.80 22.72 32.32
CA GLN A 184 -8.17 24.05 32.39
C GLN A 184 -8.62 24.93 31.22
N ALA A 185 -8.90 26.20 31.54
CA ALA A 185 -9.25 27.21 30.53
C ALA A 185 -8.05 27.58 29.64
N GLN A 186 -6.83 27.47 30.17
CA GLN A 186 -5.59 27.86 29.51
C GLN A 186 -4.45 26.92 29.89
N TRP A 187 -3.74 26.42 28.88
CA TRP A 187 -2.61 25.49 29.00
C TRP A 187 -1.29 26.18 28.73
N GLN A 188 -0.19 25.64 29.28
CA GLN A 188 1.17 26.12 29.02
C GLN A 188 1.96 25.07 28.22
N ALA A 189 2.79 25.53 27.29
CA ALA A 189 3.70 24.66 26.57
C ALA A 189 4.90 24.30 27.48
N GLY A 190 5.25 23.02 27.51
CA GLY A 190 6.26 22.48 28.40
C GLY A 190 6.08 21.00 28.67
N THR A 191 6.84 20.49 29.65
CA THR A 191 6.80 19.10 30.07
C THR A 191 6.11 18.98 31.42
N TYR A 192 5.26 17.98 31.58
CA TYR A 192 4.50 17.72 32.78
C TYR A 192 4.85 16.32 33.30
N VAL A 193 5.05 16.23 34.61
CA VAL A 193 5.36 14.97 35.32
C VAL A 193 4.21 14.69 36.30
N VAL A 194 3.64 13.49 36.20
CA VAL A 194 2.62 12.99 37.11
C VAL A 194 3.18 11.77 37.82
N ALA A 195 3.25 11.79 39.15
CA ALA A 195 3.93 10.76 39.94
C ALA A 195 3.13 10.31 41.17
N ARG A 196 3.17 9.01 41.49
CA ARG A 196 2.58 8.46 42.71
C ARG A 196 3.47 8.72 43.93
N VAL A 197 3.57 9.99 44.33
CA VAL A 197 4.22 10.43 45.57
C VAL A 197 3.37 11.46 46.31
N PRO A 198 3.51 11.59 47.65
CA PRO A 198 2.83 12.65 48.39
C PRO A 198 3.23 14.04 47.90
N LYS A 199 2.25 14.90 47.70
CA LYS A 199 2.41 16.29 47.26
C LYS A 199 3.49 17.05 48.05
N GLY A 200 4.43 17.67 47.34
CA GLY A 200 5.60 18.35 47.89
C GLY A 200 6.89 17.51 47.91
N THR A 201 6.87 16.28 47.38
CA THR A 201 8.05 15.40 47.25
C THR A 201 8.91 15.80 46.04
N LEU A 202 8.29 16.24 44.95
CA LEU A 202 8.93 16.76 43.73
C LEU A 202 9.18 18.27 43.82
N ALA A 203 9.75 18.74 44.93
CA ALA A 203 10.16 20.14 45.07
C ALA A 203 11.05 20.58 43.88
N PRO A 204 10.95 21.83 43.38
CA PRO A 204 11.73 22.30 42.24
C PRO A 204 13.24 22.03 42.41
N GLY A 205 13.84 21.32 41.44
CA GLY A 205 15.25 20.90 41.49
C GLY A 205 15.56 19.70 42.40
N ALA A 206 14.56 19.01 42.96
CA ALA A 206 14.74 17.72 43.62
C ALA A 206 14.92 16.57 42.61
N TYR A 207 14.29 16.68 41.45
CA TYR A 207 14.38 15.73 40.35
C TYR A 207 14.65 16.46 39.03
N SER A 208 15.19 15.71 38.06
CA SER A 208 15.48 16.13 36.69
C SER A 208 15.02 15.05 35.70
N LEU A 209 14.89 15.39 34.42
CA LEU A 209 14.63 14.42 33.36
C LEU A 209 15.93 14.08 32.63
N ASP A 210 16.18 12.80 32.38
CA ASP A 210 17.28 12.39 31.50
C ASP A 210 17.02 12.87 30.07
N ALA A 211 18.04 13.47 29.45
CA ALA A 211 17.92 14.10 28.14
C ALA A 211 17.72 13.10 26.97
N LYS A 212 17.88 11.79 27.20
CA LYS A 212 17.71 10.76 26.15
C LYS A 212 16.41 9.96 26.28
N ASP A 213 16.01 9.60 27.50
CA ASP A 213 14.88 8.69 27.74
C ASP A 213 13.84 9.22 28.73
N TYR A 214 13.85 10.55 28.98
CA TYR A 214 12.93 11.30 29.84
C TYR A 214 12.69 10.64 31.20
N LYS A 215 13.67 9.89 31.70
CA LYS A 215 13.62 9.21 33.00
C LYS A 215 13.72 10.27 34.10
N LEU A 216 12.82 10.23 35.06
CA LEU A 216 12.89 11.03 36.26
C LEU A 216 14.06 10.53 37.13
N LEU A 217 15.04 11.40 37.35
CA LEU A 217 16.28 11.16 38.08
C LEU A 217 16.35 12.07 39.32
N ASP A 218 16.75 11.51 40.46
CA ASP A 218 17.01 12.29 41.68
C ASP A 218 18.32 13.12 41.59
N LYS A 219 18.65 13.86 42.65
CA LYS A 219 19.89 14.65 42.75
C LYS A 219 21.18 13.84 42.60
N ASN A 220 21.14 12.52 42.84
CA ASN A 220 22.27 11.58 42.71
C ASN A 220 22.27 10.86 41.34
N ARG A 221 21.39 11.29 40.42
CA ARG A 221 21.08 10.65 39.13
C ARG A 221 20.53 9.21 39.22
N GLN A 222 19.92 8.84 40.34
CA GLN A 222 19.23 7.55 40.48
C GLN A 222 17.80 7.63 39.95
N PRO A 223 17.27 6.56 39.31
CA PRO A 223 15.88 6.51 38.85
C PRO A 223 14.89 6.68 40.00
N ALA A 224 13.81 7.42 39.74
CA ALA A 224 12.71 7.58 40.69
C ALA A 224 12.08 6.21 41.10
N PRO A 225 11.98 5.89 42.41
CA PRO A 225 11.52 4.59 42.91
C PRO A 225 9.98 4.47 43.05
N PHE A 226 9.23 5.14 42.18
CA PHE A 226 7.76 5.21 42.21
C PHE A 226 7.21 5.30 40.78
N PRO A 227 5.95 4.88 40.51
CA PRO A 227 5.36 5.02 39.19
C PRO A 227 5.16 6.49 38.81
N TYR A 228 5.42 6.80 37.53
CA TYR A 228 5.19 8.12 36.95
C TYR A 228 5.00 8.04 35.44
N PHE A 229 4.39 9.08 34.88
CA PHE A 229 4.45 9.36 33.45
C PHE A 229 4.83 10.83 33.20
N VAL A 230 5.39 11.05 32.01
CA VAL A 230 5.88 12.34 31.53
C VAL A 230 5.22 12.62 30.18
N PHE A 231 4.53 13.73 30.06
CA PHE A 231 3.95 14.18 28.78
C PHE A 231 4.40 15.60 28.46
N ALA A 232 4.50 15.92 27.17
CA ALA A 232 4.77 17.27 26.70
C ALA A 232 3.53 17.87 26.06
N VAL A 233 3.29 19.16 26.31
CA VAL A 233 2.33 19.99 25.58
C VAL A 233 3.14 20.95 24.72
N GLU A 234 2.91 20.93 23.42
CA GLU A 234 3.66 21.70 22.43
C GLU A 234 2.72 22.69 21.72
N ALA A 235 3.16 23.95 21.64
CA ALA A 235 2.55 25.00 20.81
C ALA A 235 3.25 25.05 19.46
N LEU A 236 2.48 24.97 18.37
CA LEU A 236 2.99 25.11 17.00
C LEU A 236 2.20 26.20 16.27
N GLU A 237 2.86 27.15 15.61
CA GLU A 237 2.18 28.17 14.79
C GLU A 237 1.71 27.63 13.44
N GLN A 238 2.38 26.57 12.96
CA GLN A 238 2.16 25.93 11.66
C GLN A 238 2.22 24.42 11.83
N ARG A 239 1.48 23.69 10.99
CA ARG A 239 1.58 22.22 10.93
C ARG A 239 2.28 21.77 9.64
N ALA A 240 3.12 20.75 9.73
CA ALA A 240 3.86 20.19 8.58
C ALA A 240 3.03 19.16 7.79
N ASP A 241 2.10 18.48 8.45
CA ASP A 241 1.24 17.42 7.93
C ASP A 241 -0.03 17.93 7.21
N TYR A 242 -0.11 19.23 6.91
CA TYR A 242 -1.29 19.88 6.32
C TYR A 242 -1.80 19.23 5.03
N ALA A 243 -0.90 18.66 4.22
CA ALA A 243 -1.25 17.98 2.97
C ALA A 243 -2.03 16.67 3.17
N ARG A 244 -2.00 16.09 4.38
CA ARG A 244 -2.78 14.89 4.73
C ARG A 244 -4.22 15.20 5.16
N ILE A 245 -4.56 16.47 5.46
CA ILE A 245 -5.93 16.90 5.80
C ILE A 245 -6.87 16.61 4.62
N PRO A 246 -8.03 15.93 4.80
CA PRO A 246 -8.92 15.59 3.69
C PRO A 246 -9.38 16.79 2.85
N ASP A 247 -9.81 17.88 3.49
CA ASP A 247 -10.21 19.13 2.82
C ASP A 247 -9.10 19.69 1.90
N VAL A 248 -7.84 19.53 2.32
CA VAL A 248 -6.66 19.99 1.58
C VAL A 248 -6.30 18.98 0.49
N ARG A 249 -6.11 17.71 0.85
CA ARG A 249 -5.77 16.60 -0.04
C ARG A 249 -6.78 16.45 -1.19
N ASP A 250 -8.05 16.27 -0.87
CA ASP A 250 -9.11 15.99 -1.86
C ASP A 250 -9.49 17.26 -2.63
N GLY A 251 -9.27 18.42 -2.04
CA GLY A 251 -9.38 19.71 -2.72
C GLY A 251 -8.26 19.94 -3.72
N TRP A 252 -7.02 19.65 -3.35
CA TRP A 252 -5.84 19.75 -4.22
C TRP A 252 -5.90 18.71 -5.34
N GLU A 253 -6.30 17.47 -5.06
CA GLU A 253 -6.45 16.42 -6.07
C GLU A 253 -7.42 16.84 -7.19
N SER A 254 -8.50 17.54 -6.85
CA SER A 254 -9.45 18.07 -7.82
C SER A 254 -8.84 19.14 -8.75
N VAL A 255 -7.89 19.95 -8.25
CA VAL A 255 -7.10 20.88 -9.08
C VAL A 255 -6.10 20.11 -9.93
N ARG A 256 -5.37 19.18 -9.30
CA ARG A 256 -4.31 18.39 -9.92
C ARG A 256 -4.83 17.57 -11.10
N SER A 257 -6.02 16.95 -10.97
CA SER A 257 -6.67 16.21 -12.06
C SER A 257 -6.86 17.09 -13.29
N VAL A 258 -7.61 18.20 -13.17
CA VAL A 258 -7.90 19.07 -14.33
C VAL A 258 -6.65 19.71 -14.94
N ALA A 259 -5.65 20.05 -14.13
CA ALA A 259 -4.39 20.58 -14.62
C ALA A 259 -3.52 19.50 -15.31
N SER A 260 -3.55 18.27 -14.80
CA SER A 260 -2.85 17.13 -15.41
C SER A 260 -3.47 16.68 -16.74
N GLU A 261 -4.78 16.90 -16.91
CA GLU A 261 -5.53 16.67 -18.16
C GLU A 261 -5.32 17.78 -19.21
N GLY A 262 -4.59 18.85 -18.88
CA GLY A 262 -4.39 19.99 -19.79
C GLY A 262 -5.65 20.84 -20.03
N ARG A 263 -6.58 20.87 -19.07
CA ARG A 263 -7.83 21.64 -19.20
C ARG A 263 -7.57 23.15 -19.35
N PRO A 264 -8.48 23.93 -19.95
CA PRO A 264 -8.29 25.37 -20.12
C PRO A 264 -8.02 26.10 -18.79
N PRO A 265 -7.20 27.17 -18.78
CA PRO A 265 -6.85 27.87 -17.53
C PRO A 265 -8.04 28.35 -16.70
N GLY A 266 -9.19 28.66 -17.33
CA GLY A 266 -10.43 29.00 -16.63
C GLY A 266 -10.96 27.87 -15.75
N GLU A 267 -10.87 26.61 -16.20
CA GLU A 267 -11.33 25.43 -15.46
C GLU A 267 -10.38 25.09 -14.31
N VAL A 268 -9.06 25.14 -14.55
CA VAL A 268 -8.04 24.98 -13.50
C VAL A 268 -8.19 26.08 -12.44
N ARG A 269 -8.39 27.34 -12.86
CA ARG A 269 -8.67 28.46 -11.95
C ARG A 269 -10.00 28.30 -11.21
N GLN A 270 -11.03 27.69 -11.83
CA GLN A 270 -12.27 27.35 -11.13
C GLN A 270 -12.00 26.32 -10.02
N ARG A 271 -11.34 25.19 -10.33
CA ARG A 271 -11.00 24.17 -9.33
C ARG A 271 -10.08 24.73 -8.25
N PHE A 272 -9.10 25.56 -8.58
CA PHE A 272 -8.26 26.21 -7.58
C PHE A 272 -9.07 27.14 -6.68
N ASN A 273 -10.11 27.81 -7.19
CA ASN A 273 -11.03 28.59 -6.35
C ASN A 273 -11.96 27.72 -5.49
N GLU A 274 -12.34 26.52 -5.94
CA GLU A 274 -13.05 25.52 -5.13
C GLU A 274 -12.16 25.01 -3.98
N PHE A 275 -10.91 24.65 -4.29
CA PHE A 275 -9.88 24.30 -3.33
C PHE A 275 -9.60 25.43 -2.33
N ARG A 276 -9.41 26.67 -2.82
CA ARG A 276 -9.24 27.89 -2.01
C ARG A 276 -10.39 28.04 -1.00
N ARG A 277 -11.63 27.80 -1.41
CA ARG A 277 -12.78 27.78 -0.48
C ARG A 277 -12.68 26.65 0.54
N ARG A 278 -12.30 25.42 0.16
CA ARG A 278 -12.10 24.31 1.11
C ARG A 278 -11.05 24.63 2.16
N VAL A 279 -9.87 25.11 1.78
CA VAL A 279 -8.80 25.49 2.73
C VAL A 279 -9.26 26.62 3.67
N TRP A 280 -9.91 27.67 3.14
CA TRP A 280 -10.46 28.75 3.98
C TRP A 280 -11.50 28.27 4.97
N LEU A 281 -12.35 27.32 4.57
CA LEU A 281 -13.41 26.75 5.39
C LEU A 281 -12.92 25.65 6.35
N CYS A 282 -11.77 25.02 6.09
CA CYS A 282 -11.25 23.89 6.85
C CYS A 282 -11.13 24.19 8.35
N ALA A 283 -11.65 23.29 9.18
CA ALA A 283 -11.64 23.40 10.65
C ALA A 283 -10.26 23.08 11.25
N ASP A 284 -9.56 22.12 10.64
CA ASP A 284 -8.26 21.56 11.03
C ASP A 284 -7.05 22.51 10.80
N LEU A 285 -7.32 23.75 10.40
CA LEU A 285 -6.33 24.78 10.11
C LEU A 285 -6.57 26.08 10.91
N LEU A 286 -5.48 26.71 11.34
CA LEU A 286 -5.49 28.06 11.89
C LEU A 286 -5.71 29.11 10.80
N ALA A 287 -6.19 30.30 11.18
CA ALA A 287 -6.40 31.39 10.24
C ALA A 287 -5.09 31.87 9.58
N ALA A 288 -3.99 31.91 10.35
CA ALA A 288 -2.67 32.32 9.87
C ALA A 288 -2.00 31.31 8.92
N ASP A 289 -2.32 30.02 9.05
CA ASP A 289 -1.68 28.95 8.26
C ASP A 289 -2.32 28.79 6.86
N LYS A 290 -3.61 29.14 6.72
CA LYS A 290 -4.38 29.03 5.47
C LYS A 290 -3.77 29.81 4.30
N PRO A 291 -3.33 31.07 4.43
CA PRO A 291 -2.63 31.79 3.35
C PRO A 291 -1.33 31.11 2.92
N ARG A 292 -0.52 30.63 3.87
CA ARG A 292 0.75 29.92 3.58
C ARG A 292 0.51 28.66 2.76
N ILE A 293 -0.46 27.85 3.18
CA ILE A 293 -0.84 26.61 2.49
C ILE A 293 -1.32 26.93 1.06
N LEU A 294 -2.16 27.96 0.90
CA LEU A 294 -2.66 28.37 -0.42
C LEU A 294 -1.57 28.94 -1.33
N ASP A 295 -0.60 29.65 -0.78
CA ASP A 295 0.57 30.15 -1.52
C ASP A 295 1.46 29.01 -2.02
N ILE A 296 1.75 28.00 -1.17
CA ILE A 296 2.49 26.79 -1.58
C ILE A 296 1.85 26.13 -2.82
N PHE A 297 0.56 25.80 -2.75
CA PHE A 297 -0.16 25.19 -3.87
C PHE A 297 -0.38 26.14 -5.06
N SER A 298 -0.45 27.46 -4.82
CA SER A 298 -0.52 28.46 -5.90
C SER A 298 0.80 28.55 -6.67
N ARG A 299 1.94 28.35 -6.01
CA ARG A 299 3.27 28.25 -6.68
C ARG A 299 3.42 26.93 -7.41
N GLU A 300 2.93 25.83 -6.83
CA GLU A 300 2.93 24.50 -7.48
C GLU A 300 2.14 24.51 -8.79
N ILE A 301 0.92 25.06 -8.79
CA ILE A 301 0.09 25.15 -10.01
C ILE A 301 0.61 26.17 -11.03
N ALA A 302 1.25 27.26 -10.56
CA ALA A 302 1.93 28.21 -11.44
C ALA A 302 3.16 27.59 -12.12
N GLY A 303 3.91 26.73 -11.41
CA GLY A 303 4.98 25.90 -11.97
C GLY A 303 4.49 24.92 -13.05
N ALA A 304 3.22 24.52 -13.00
CA ALA A 304 2.55 23.75 -14.05
C ALA A 304 2.00 24.60 -15.22
N GLY A 305 2.29 25.90 -15.26
CA GLY A 305 1.88 26.82 -16.34
C GLY A 305 0.50 27.47 -16.16
N TYR A 306 -0.14 27.31 -15.00
CA TYR A 306 -1.48 27.85 -14.73
C TYR A 306 -1.46 28.99 -13.73
N ASP A 307 -1.71 30.21 -14.20
CA ASP A 307 -1.94 31.36 -13.30
C ASP A 307 -3.31 31.26 -12.59
N VAL A 308 -3.26 31.23 -11.26
CA VAL A 308 -4.43 31.25 -10.36
C VAL A 308 -4.37 32.41 -9.34
N ALA A 309 -3.42 33.32 -9.51
CA ALA A 309 -3.15 34.41 -8.56
C ALA A 309 -4.29 35.44 -8.53
N ALA A 310 -4.93 35.69 -9.67
CA ALA A 310 -6.09 36.58 -9.76
C ALA A 310 -7.35 35.96 -9.11
N PRO A 311 -8.02 36.65 -8.18
CA PRO A 311 -9.43 36.38 -7.89
C PRO A 311 -10.24 36.54 -9.17
N LEU A 312 -11.26 35.70 -9.37
CA LEU A 312 -12.22 35.91 -10.47
C LEU A 312 -12.96 37.22 -10.23
N GLU A 313 -12.89 38.16 -11.18
CA GLU A 313 -13.91 39.19 -11.29
C GLU A 313 -15.26 38.50 -11.48
N MET A 314 -16.22 38.82 -10.60
CA MET A 314 -17.55 38.22 -10.56
C MET A 314 -18.44 38.78 -11.68
N ALA A 315 -18.07 38.51 -12.93
CA ALA A 315 -18.95 38.73 -14.08
C ALA A 315 -20.12 37.72 -14.03
N GLY A 316 -21.34 38.20 -13.75
CA GLY A 316 -22.55 37.38 -13.84
C GLY A 316 -23.58 37.48 -12.71
N LEU A 317 -23.43 38.38 -11.72
CA LEU A 317 -24.45 38.60 -10.67
C LEU A 317 -24.74 40.09 -10.43
N GLU A 318 -25.22 40.77 -11.46
CA GLU A 318 -26.06 41.96 -11.29
C GLU A 318 -27.48 41.50 -10.93
N GLY A 319 -28.02 41.93 -9.78
CA GLY A 319 -29.43 41.67 -9.47
C GLY A 319 -29.85 41.54 -8.00
N MET A 320 -28.93 41.46 -7.03
CA MET A 320 -29.30 41.38 -5.60
C MET A 320 -28.64 42.46 -4.72
N PRO A 321 -29.39 43.08 -3.78
CA PRO A 321 -28.92 44.22 -3.01
C PRO A 321 -27.87 43.83 -1.98
N ARG A 322 -26.69 44.47 -2.03
CA ARG A 322 -25.63 44.30 -1.03
C ARG A 322 -25.87 45.19 0.20
N PRO A 323 -25.79 44.67 1.43
CA PRO A 323 -25.66 45.50 2.63
C PRO A 323 -24.33 46.27 2.59
N ARG A 324 -24.34 47.55 3.00
CA ARG A 324 -23.13 48.38 3.09
C ARG A 324 -22.42 48.16 4.42
N LEU A 325 -21.10 48.01 4.39
CA LEU A 325 -20.21 48.30 5.51
C LEU A 325 -19.10 49.25 5.04
N ARG A 326 -18.74 50.23 5.89
CA ARG A 326 -17.71 51.24 5.62
C ARG A 326 -16.32 50.72 6.03
N PRO A 327 -15.24 51.10 5.33
CA PRO A 327 -13.87 50.91 5.82
C PRO A 327 -13.50 51.98 6.87
N LEU A 328 -12.50 51.66 7.69
CA LEU A 328 -11.66 52.64 8.40
C LEU A 328 -10.25 52.64 7.79
N PRO A 329 -9.48 53.74 7.87
CA PRO A 329 -8.37 53.98 6.94
C PRO A 329 -6.97 53.87 7.57
N GLY A 330 -5.98 53.63 6.70
CA GLY A 330 -4.61 54.14 6.88
C GLY A 330 -3.52 53.10 7.15
N ALA A 331 -2.77 52.73 6.10
CA ALA A 331 -1.31 52.52 6.11
C ALA A 331 -0.82 52.14 4.70
N GLU A 332 -0.58 53.13 3.84
CA GLU A 332 0.36 52.97 2.71
C GLU A 332 1.78 53.41 3.15
N GLN A 333 2.80 53.03 2.36
CA GLN A 333 4.25 53.32 2.54
C GLN A 333 4.90 52.41 3.62
N VAL A 334 6.09 51.82 3.45
CA VAL A 334 7.31 52.17 2.68
C VAL A 334 7.90 50.87 2.06
N LEU A 335 8.08 50.72 0.73
CA LEU A 335 9.21 51.13 -0.14
C LEU A 335 10.43 50.16 -0.13
N ALA A 336 10.88 49.74 -1.33
CA ALA A 336 11.93 48.74 -1.61
C ALA A 336 13.37 49.27 -1.46
N VAL A 337 14.41 48.42 -1.67
CA VAL A 337 15.69 48.72 -2.39
C VAL A 337 16.78 47.58 -2.33
N LEU A 338 17.48 47.33 -3.45
CA LEU A 338 18.73 46.55 -3.74
C LEU A 338 18.76 45.05 -4.20
N SER A 339 19.49 44.88 -5.31
CA SER A 339 20.43 43.80 -5.72
C SER A 339 21.67 44.53 -6.35
N PRO A 340 22.73 43.91 -6.93
CA PRO A 340 23.17 42.51 -7.13
C PRO A 340 24.56 42.30 -6.42
N PRO A 341 25.65 41.62 -6.90
CA PRO A 341 25.93 40.71 -8.03
C PRO A 341 26.63 39.37 -7.63
N ALA A 342 27.34 38.72 -8.57
CA ALA A 342 28.01 37.42 -8.43
C ALA A 342 29.46 37.40 -9.01
N ALA A 343 30.34 36.52 -8.49
CA ALA A 343 31.59 36.02 -9.12
C ALA A 343 32.29 34.93 -8.26
N GLY A 344 33.02 33.98 -8.87
CA GLY A 344 34.04 33.13 -8.19
C GLY A 344 34.11 31.65 -8.63
N LEU A 345 35.32 31.12 -8.89
CA LEU A 345 35.58 29.81 -9.54
C LEU A 345 36.51 28.86 -8.74
N GLN A 346 36.43 27.55 -9.07
CA GLN A 346 37.50 26.51 -9.16
C GLN A 346 37.93 25.61 -7.97
N GLY A 347 38.13 24.32 -8.32
CA GLY A 347 38.87 23.27 -7.59
C GLY A 347 38.00 22.11 -7.09
N ALA A 348 38.24 20.81 -7.38
CA ALA A 348 39.23 20.13 -8.22
C ALA A 348 38.66 18.77 -8.72
N ALA A 349 39.33 18.10 -9.67
CA ALA A 349 38.83 16.88 -10.33
C ALA A 349 39.72 15.63 -10.08
N PHE A 350 39.11 14.43 -10.08
CA PHE A 350 39.60 13.08 -10.43
C PHE A 350 38.47 12.09 -9.98
N ALA A 351 38.07 11.03 -10.69
CA ALA A 351 38.62 10.36 -11.87
C ALA A 351 37.53 10.01 -12.91
N GLU A 352 37.93 9.65 -14.13
CA GLU A 352 37.03 9.35 -15.25
C GLU A 352 36.80 7.85 -15.48
N GLY A 353 35.57 7.50 -15.85
CA GLY A 353 35.18 6.19 -16.37
C GLY A 353 33.87 6.32 -17.16
N VAL A 354 33.98 6.48 -18.49
CA VAL A 354 32.87 6.54 -19.47
C VAL A 354 31.67 7.40 -19.04
N ARG A 355 31.83 8.74 -19.11
CA ARG A 355 30.68 9.65 -19.03
C ARG A 355 29.89 9.62 -20.35
N ALA A 356 28.68 9.07 -20.30
CA ALA A 356 27.61 9.54 -21.18
C ALA A 356 27.45 11.07 -20.99
N ALA A 357 27.06 11.79 -22.04
CA ALA A 357 26.89 13.23 -21.97
C ALA A 357 25.94 13.58 -20.80
N ALA A 358 26.44 14.33 -19.81
CA ALA A 358 25.70 14.59 -18.58
C ALA A 358 24.36 15.26 -18.92
N ALA A 359 23.26 14.58 -18.63
CA ALA A 359 21.93 15.10 -18.88
C ALA A 359 21.77 16.45 -18.14
N PRO A 360 21.20 17.48 -18.78
CA PRO A 360 21.05 18.79 -18.16
C PRO A 360 20.21 18.64 -16.89
N ARG A 361 20.63 19.26 -15.78
CA ARG A 361 19.88 19.17 -14.52
C ARG A 361 18.49 19.79 -14.70
N ILE A 362 17.45 19.07 -14.27
CA ILE A 362 16.05 19.49 -14.41
C ILE A 362 15.34 19.54 -13.05
N SER A 363 14.27 20.34 -12.95
CA SER A 363 13.41 20.29 -11.77
C SER A 363 12.58 19.01 -11.71
N VAL A 364 12.11 18.63 -10.52
CA VAL A 364 11.15 17.52 -10.34
C VAL A 364 9.89 17.73 -11.20
N ALA A 365 9.43 18.98 -11.39
CA ALA A 365 8.29 19.29 -12.25
C ALA A 365 8.57 19.04 -13.74
N GLU A 366 9.77 19.35 -14.23
CA GLU A 366 10.19 19.05 -15.60
C GLU A 366 10.39 17.54 -15.80
N LEU A 367 10.90 16.82 -14.80
CA LEU A 367 10.92 15.35 -14.82
C LEU A 367 9.50 14.80 -14.92
N GLN A 368 8.58 15.22 -14.05
CA GLN A 368 7.17 14.83 -14.10
C GLN A 368 6.48 15.18 -15.42
N ARG A 369 6.89 16.27 -16.10
CA ARG A 369 6.41 16.60 -17.45
C ARG A 369 6.92 15.57 -18.46
N LYS A 370 8.24 15.33 -18.50
CA LYS A 370 8.86 14.37 -19.41
C LYS A 370 8.31 12.94 -19.22
N MET A 371 8.14 12.53 -17.97
CA MET A 371 7.56 11.23 -17.57
C MET A 371 6.13 11.00 -18.05
N ARG A 372 5.32 12.06 -18.15
CA ARG A 372 3.93 11.98 -18.63
C ARG A 372 3.84 11.86 -20.15
N ASP A 373 4.81 12.40 -20.87
CA ASP A 373 4.86 12.41 -22.33
C ASP A 373 5.32 11.05 -22.90
N PRO A 374 4.45 10.29 -23.59
CA PRO A 374 4.84 9.03 -24.24
C PRO A 374 5.64 9.27 -25.54
N GLY A 375 5.91 10.52 -25.93
CA GLY A 375 6.77 10.87 -27.07
C GLY A 375 8.27 10.85 -26.77
N ILE A 376 8.63 10.97 -25.49
CA ILE A 376 10.01 10.90 -25.01
C ILE A 376 10.35 9.43 -24.75
N SER A 377 11.50 8.95 -25.20
CA SER A 377 11.93 7.57 -24.97
C SER A 377 12.32 7.30 -23.51
N ASP A 378 12.27 6.03 -23.09
CA ASP A 378 12.74 5.64 -21.77
C ASP A 378 14.27 5.78 -21.66
N GLU A 379 15.03 5.65 -22.77
CA GLU A 379 16.46 6.00 -22.81
C GLU A 379 16.75 7.48 -22.58
N GLU A 380 15.91 8.41 -23.06
CA GLU A 380 16.04 9.85 -22.76
C GLU A 380 15.72 10.18 -21.30
N LEU A 381 14.90 9.35 -20.66
CA LEU A 381 14.51 9.50 -19.25
C LEU A 381 15.50 8.84 -18.28
N ARG A 382 16.13 7.73 -18.67
CA ARG A 382 17.04 6.92 -17.85
C ARG A 382 18.10 7.74 -17.07
N PRO A 383 18.75 8.80 -17.60
CA PRO A 383 19.71 9.61 -16.85
C PRO A 383 19.15 10.37 -15.64
N TYR A 384 17.83 10.57 -15.59
CA TYR A 384 17.12 11.27 -14.50
C TYR A 384 16.70 10.34 -13.36
N PHE A 385 17.01 9.05 -13.44
CA PHE A 385 16.77 8.08 -12.38
C PHE A 385 18.08 7.46 -11.93
N THR A 386 18.11 7.06 -10.67
CA THR A 386 19.09 6.14 -10.11
C THR A 386 18.33 5.04 -9.36
N ALA A 387 19.00 3.96 -9.02
CA ALA A 387 18.35 2.91 -8.25
C ALA A 387 18.31 3.23 -6.75
N ALA A 388 17.45 2.53 -6.03
CA ALA A 388 17.46 2.44 -4.58
C ALA A 388 17.76 0.99 -4.17
N PRO A 389 19.04 0.58 -4.04
CA PRO A 389 19.41 -0.82 -3.77
C PRO A 389 18.78 -1.39 -2.50
N ASN A 390 18.82 -0.63 -1.39
CA ASN A 390 18.20 -0.99 -0.09
C ASN A 390 16.67 -1.18 -0.14
N ALA A 391 16.06 -0.94 -1.30
CA ALA A 391 14.64 -0.98 -1.58
C ALA A 391 14.29 -1.93 -2.74
N SER A 392 15.29 -2.43 -3.48
CA SER A 392 15.09 -3.46 -4.50
C SER A 392 14.83 -4.82 -3.85
N ARG A 393 14.16 -5.72 -4.56
CA ARG A 393 14.02 -7.16 -4.22
C ARG A 393 14.26 -8.01 -5.47
N PRO A 394 14.37 -9.35 -5.38
CA PRO A 394 14.44 -10.20 -6.57
C PRO A 394 13.29 -9.90 -7.52
N PHE A 395 13.58 -9.75 -8.82
CA PHE A 395 12.63 -9.32 -9.86
C PHE A 395 11.80 -8.06 -9.53
N ALA A 396 12.18 -7.24 -8.55
CA ALA A 396 11.48 -6.01 -8.16
C ALA A 396 12.50 -4.86 -7.92
N PRO A 397 13.20 -4.40 -8.96
CA PRO A 397 14.15 -3.29 -8.86
C PRO A 397 13.45 -1.97 -8.50
N SER A 398 13.99 -1.25 -7.52
CA SER A 398 13.48 0.06 -7.09
C SER A 398 14.28 1.21 -7.71
N ILE A 399 13.60 2.24 -8.21
CA ILE A 399 14.21 3.46 -8.79
C ILE A 399 13.70 4.73 -8.12
N ILE A 400 14.57 5.73 -8.04
CA ILE A 400 14.30 7.07 -7.48
C ILE A 400 14.85 8.15 -8.44
N PRO A 401 14.37 9.40 -8.36
CA PRO A 401 14.97 10.51 -9.12
C PRO A 401 16.46 10.67 -8.76
N ASN A 402 17.31 10.82 -9.77
CA ASN A 402 18.75 10.98 -9.59
C ASN A 402 19.08 12.41 -9.09
N PRO A 403 19.65 12.59 -7.89
CA PRO A 403 19.92 13.91 -7.33
C PRO A 403 20.96 14.73 -8.12
N ASP A 404 21.81 14.08 -8.92
CA ASP A 404 22.82 14.76 -9.76
C ASP A 404 22.18 15.42 -10.99
N THR A 405 21.10 14.85 -11.52
CA THR A 405 20.40 15.31 -12.74
C THR A 405 19.00 15.85 -12.47
N VAL A 406 18.50 15.77 -11.24
CA VAL A 406 17.20 16.26 -10.80
C VAL A 406 17.35 17.15 -9.55
N ASP A 407 16.73 18.32 -9.54
CA ASP A 407 16.67 19.22 -8.37
C ASP A 407 15.69 18.69 -7.31
N VAL A 408 16.05 17.58 -6.66
CA VAL A 408 15.40 17.09 -5.44
C VAL A 408 15.87 17.91 -4.23
N ALA A 409 14.98 18.14 -3.26
CA ALA A 409 15.38 18.70 -1.98
C ALA A 409 16.30 17.70 -1.25
N ALA A 410 17.18 18.19 -0.37
CA ALA A 410 18.09 17.32 0.37
C ALA A 410 17.28 16.31 1.23
N PRO A 411 17.66 15.02 1.25
CA PRO A 411 16.87 13.97 1.89
C PRO A 411 16.88 14.14 3.41
N GLY A 412 15.81 14.76 3.93
CA GLY A 412 15.45 14.81 5.33
C GLY A 412 14.18 13.98 5.55
N ASP A 413 14.29 13.00 6.45
CA ASP A 413 13.22 12.11 6.94
C ASP A 413 12.73 11.05 5.95
N GLY A 414 12.77 9.78 6.38
CA GLY A 414 12.48 8.59 5.57
C GLY A 414 11.01 8.38 5.16
N LEU A 415 10.18 9.43 5.13
CA LEU A 415 8.80 9.37 4.66
C LEU A 415 8.70 9.30 3.12
N GLU A 416 9.65 9.89 2.39
CA GLU A 416 9.66 9.88 0.92
C GLU A 416 10.00 8.49 0.36
N GLY A 417 10.83 7.70 1.05
CA GLY A 417 11.31 6.40 0.57
C GLY A 417 10.17 5.40 0.30
N ALA A 418 9.26 5.22 1.26
CA ALA A 418 8.11 4.30 1.10
C ALA A 418 7.11 4.76 0.03
N MET A 419 7.03 6.06 -0.28
CA MET A 419 6.12 6.58 -1.32
C MET A 419 6.70 6.45 -2.74
N MET A 420 8.00 6.22 -2.90
CA MET A 420 8.64 6.03 -4.22
C MET A 420 8.60 4.58 -4.74
N MET A 421 8.38 3.59 -3.86
CA MET A 421 8.45 2.15 -4.17
C MET A 421 7.46 1.71 -5.26
N ASP A 422 6.16 1.83 -5.01
CA ASP A 422 5.11 1.33 -5.91
C ASP A 422 4.87 2.26 -7.12
N TRP A 423 5.42 3.47 -7.08
CA TRP A 423 5.20 4.49 -8.10
C TRP A 423 5.88 4.13 -9.43
N ALA A 424 7.07 3.55 -9.42
CA ALA A 424 7.84 3.23 -10.62
C ALA A 424 7.11 2.21 -11.52
N ASN A 425 6.63 1.11 -10.94
CA ASN A 425 5.80 0.10 -11.61
C ASN A 425 4.53 0.73 -12.20
N SER A 426 3.74 1.41 -11.35
CA SER A 426 2.50 2.08 -11.75
C SER A 426 2.71 3.09 -12.89
N TRP A 427 3.82 3.81 -12.86
CA TRP A 427 4.20 4.79 -13.86
C TRP A 427 4.62 4.17 -15.21
N ALA A 428 5.48 3.14 -15.21
CA ALA A 428 5.91 2.44 -16.42
C ALA A 428 4.70 1.79 -17.14
N ARG A 429 3.89 1.05 -16.39
CA ARG A 429 2.59 0.49 -16.82
C ARG A 429 1.68 1.57 -17.41
N SER A 430 1.62 2.74 -16.78
CA SER A 430 0.83 3.88 -17.26
C SER A 430 1.38 4.52 -18.55
N ARG A 431 2.70 4.48 -18.80
CA ARG A 431 3.30 4.93 -20.07
C ARG A 431 2.92 4.01 -21.22
N ARG A 432 3.06 2.69 -21.06
CA ARG A 432 2.64 1.69 -22.06
C ARG A 432 1.16 1.82 -22.41
N LYS A 433 0.28 1.93 -21.39
CA LYS A 433 -1.18 2.18 -21.62
C LYS A 433 -1.47 3.51 -22.32
N ARG A 434 -0.67 4.57 -22.10
CA ARG A 434 -0.78 5.84 -22.86
C ARG A 434 -0.31 5.66 -24.30
N GLU A 435 0.77 4.93 -24.52
CA GLU A 435 1.32 4.69 -25.85
C GLU A 435 0.38 3.87 -26.73
N PHE A 436 -0.09 2.74 -26.22
CA PHE A 436 -1.10 1.90 -26.85
C PHE A 436 -2.33 2.73 -27.31
N LYS A 437 -2.88 3.55 -26.41
CA LYS A 437 -4.02 4.43 -26.73
C LYS A 437 -3.67 5.48 -27.79
N ARG A 438 -2.44 6.02 -27.77
CA ARG A 438 -1.95 6.98 -28.77
C ARG A 438 -1.82 6.35 -30.16
N ARG A 439 -1.30 5.12 -30.26
CA ARG A 439 -1.15 4.39 -31.52
C ARG A 439 -2.49 4.01 -32.13
N LEU A 440 -3.39 3.40 -31.35
CA LEU A 440 -4.75 3.11 -31.82
C LEU A 440 -5.51 4.38 -32.23
N GLY A 441 -5.33 5.49 -31.51
CA GLY A 441 -5.90 6.79 -31.87
C GLY A 441 -5.35 7.39 -33.18
N ARG A 442 -4.19 6.92 -33.66
CA ARG A 442 -3.59 7.25 -34.96
C ARG A 442 -3.94 6.27 -36.08
N GLY A 443 -4.76 5.24 -35.80
CA GLY A 443 -5.13 4.21 -36.77
C GLY A 443 -4.06 3.15 -36.98
N ASP A 444 -3.17 2.93 -36.00
CA ASP A 444 -2.21 1.81 -36.01
C ASP A 444 -2.96 0.47 -36.12
N SER A 445 -2.51 -0.38 -37.06
CA SER A 445 -3.15 -1.64 -37.43
C SER A 445 -2.43 -2.89 -36.90
N ARG A 446 -1.35 -2.74 -36.12
CA ARG A 446 -0.65 -3.89 -35.51
C ARG A 446 -1.62 -4.71 -34.63
N PRO A 447 -1.49 -6.04 -34.57
CA PRO A 447 -2.34 -6.88 -33.73
C PRO A 447 -2.31 -6.44 -32.27
N ILE A 448 -3.47 -6.46 -31.62
CA ILE A 448 -3.58 -6.15 -30.19
C ILE A 448 -3.26 -7.39 -29.36
N LEU A 449 -2.30 -7.27 -28.45
CA LEU A 449 -1.98 -8.27 -27.44
C LEU A 449 -2.41 -7.76 -26.05
N VAL A 450 -2.57 -8.69 -25.10
CA VAL A 450 -2.61 -8.37 -23.66
C VAL A 450 -1.42 -9.10 -23.03
N SER A 451 -0.72 -8.46 -22.09
CA SER A 451 0.34 -9.10 -21.28
C SER A 451 0.03 -8.97 -19.80
N GLU A 452 0.32 -10.02 -19.05
CA GLU A 452 0.43 -9.99 -17.59
C GLU A 452 1.71 -10.74 -17.17
N GLY A 453 2.47 -10.17 -16.23
CA GLY A 453 3.63 -10.86 -15.68
C GLY A 453 4.63 -10.00 -14.91
N ASP A 454 5.75 -10.63 -14.57
CA ASP A 454 6.80 -10.08 -13.72
C ASP A 454 7.76 -9.09 -14.42
N SER A 455 8.90 -8.78 -13.80
CA SER A 455 9.99 -7.96 -14.34
C SER A 455 10.50 -8.29 -15.75
N TRP A 456 10.40 -9.54 -16.22
CA TRP A 456 10.74 -9.90 -17.59
C TRP A 456 9.77 -9.28 -18.60
N PHE A 457 8.57 -8.91 -18.14
CA PHE A 457 7.55 -8.15 -18.88
C PHE A 457 7.39 -6.70 -18.40
N GLN A 458 7.87 -6.32 -17.20
CA GLN A 458 7.88 -4.93 -16.74
C GLN A 458 9.11 -4.59 -15.90
N PHE A 459 10.21 -4.21 -16.54
CA PHE A 459 11.36 -3.62 -15.89
C PHE A 459 11.23 -2.07 -15.83
N PRO A 460 11.40 -1.41 -14.67
CA PRO A 460 11.32 0.04 -14.57
C PRO A 460 12.54 0.74 -15.21
N ILE A 461 12.37 1.31 -16.41
CA ILE A 461 13.19 2.30 -17.17
C ILE A 461 14.67 1.97 -17.48
N MET A 462 15.36 1.27 -16.58
CA MET A 462 16.80 1.01 -16.64
C MET A 462 17.17 -0.08 -17.64
N LEU A 463 16.20 -0.94 -17.98
CA LEU A 463 16.27 -1.93 -19.05
C LEU A 463 15.03 -1.83 -19.93
N LYS A 464 15.15 -2.24 -21.19
CA LYS A 464 14.04 -2.52 -22.12
C LYS A 464 13.73 -4.01 -22.09
N ASP A 465 12.58 -4.37 -21.57
CA ASP A 465 12.20 -5.76 -21.35
C ASP A 465 11.53 -6.42 -22.57
N VAL A 466 10.98 -7.63 -22.40
CA VAL A 466 10.32 -8.35 -23.50
C VAL A 466 9.17 -7.54 -24.11
N ILE A 467 8.35 -6.87 -23.30
CA ILE A 467 7.17 -6.15 -23.77
C ILE A 467 7.56 -4.86 -24.49
N ASP A 468 8.59 -4.14 -24.04
CA ASP A 468 9.09 -2.95 -24.76
C ASP A 468 9.59 -3.28 -26.18
N ASN A 469 10.15 -4.49 -26.36
CA ASN A 469 10.60 -4.97 -27.67
C ASN A 469 9.44 -5.56 -28.49
N VAL A 470 8.54 -6.35 -27.88
CA VAL A 470 7.36 -6.93 -28.56
C VAL A 470 6.40 -5.84 -29.05
N ASP A 471 6.28 -4.72 -28.33
CA ASP A 471 5.49 -3.57 -28.74
C ASP A 471 6.07 -2.84 -29.99
N GLU A 472 7.23 -3.21 -30.53
CA GLU A 472 7.65 -2.74 -31.87
C GLU A 472 6.83 -3.39 -33.01
N TRP A 473 6.46 -4.66 -32.85
CA TRP A 473 5.72 -5.44 -33.86
C TRP A 473 4.21 -5.51 -33.61
N TYR A 474 3.79 -5.29 -32.36
CA TYR A 474 2.42 -5.45 -31.87
C TYR A 474 1.94 -4.20 -31.11
N ASN A 475 0.65 -4.11 -30.80
CA ASN A 475 0.12 -3.12 -29.85
C ASN A 475 -0.19 -3.84 -28.53
N VAL A 476 0.60 -3.64 -27.47
CA VAL A 476 0.44 -4.40 -26.21
C VAL A 476 -0.33 -3.63 -25.14
N TRP A 477 -1.46 -4.19 -24.67
CA TRP A 477 -2.11 -3.74 -23.45
C TRP A 477 -1.53 -4.47 -22.24
N SER A 478 -0.52 -3.84 -21.65
CA SER A 478 0.20 -4.34 -20.48
C SER A 478 -0.62 -4.19 -19.19
N VAL A 479 -0.83 -5.29 -18.46
CA VAL A 479 -1.25 -5.30 -17.06
C VAL A 479 -0.16 -5.72 -16.08
N ASP A 480 1.06 -5.92 -16.58
CA ASP A 480 2.28 -6.40 -15.91
C ASP A 480 2.71 -5.60 -14.65
N SER A 481 3.53 -6.23 -13.81
CA SER A 481 4.13 -5.64 -12.60
C SER A 481 5.44 -6.32 -12.18
N ALA A 482 6.53 -5.55 -12.03
CA ALA A 482 7.76 -6.07 -11.43
C ALA A 482 7.49 -6.56 -10.01
N GLY A 483 8.13 -7.66 -9.61
CA GLY A 483 8.00 -8.27 -8.28
C GLY A 483 6.71 -9.04 -8.03
N ASP A 484 5.84 -9.17 -9.03
CA ASP A 484 4.55 -9.84 -8.84
C ASP A 484 4.69 -11.37 -8.75
N THR A 485 3.79 -12.00 -7.99
CA THR A 485 3.80 -13.43 -7.67
C THR A 485 2.63 -14.13 -8.34
N LEU A 486 2.75 -15.44 -8.58
CA LEU A 486 1.63 -16.22 -9.11
C LEU A 486 0.43 -16.24 -8.14
N GLN A 487 0.67 -16.12 -6.83
CA GLN A 487 -0.37 -15.93 -5.83
C GLN A 487 -1.23 -14.69 -6.15
N ASN A 488 -0.62 -13.53 -6.32
CA ASN A 488 -1.37 -12.30 -6.60
C ASN A 488 -1.95 -12.29 -8.03
N MET A 489 -1.17 -12.59 -9.06
CA MET A 489 -1.64 -12.56 -10.47
C MET A 489 -2.74 -13.59 -10.78
N VAL A 490 -2.80 -14.73 -10.08
CA VAL A 490 -3.70 -15.83 -10.44
C VAL A 490 -4.83 -16.06 -9.43
N LEU A 491 -4.58 -15.83 -8.14
CA LEU A 491 -5.52 -16.16 -7.05
C LEU A 491 -6.19 -14.93 -6.44
N ASP A 492 -5.43 -13.86 -6.18
CA ASP A 492 -5.94 -12.69 -5.45
C ASP A 492 -6.45 -11.56 -6.36
N ASN A 493 -5.73 -11.24 -7.44
CA ASN A 493 -6.00 -10.09 -8.33
C ASN A 493 -5.71 -10.40 -9.81
N ALA A 494 -6.53 -11.26 -10.41
CA ALA A 494 -6.45 -11.69 -11.82
C ALA A 494 -6.83 -10.58 -12.84
N GLU A 495 -5.98 -9.56 -13.01
CA GLU A 495 -6.21 -8.40 -13.88
C GLU A 495 -6.30 -8.78 -15.38
N TYR A 496 -5.55 -9.79 -15.84
CA TYR A 496 -5.56 -10.28 -17.23
C TYR A 496 -6.96 -10.53 -17.77
N MET A 497 -7.85 -11.17 -16.99
CA MET A 497 -9.21 -11.48 -17.45
C MET A 497 -10.04 -10.22 -17.67
N GLN A 498 -9.79 -9.13 -16.94
CA GLN A 498 -10.45 -7.84 -17.19
C GLN A 498 -9.91 -7.20 -18.48
N ALA A 499 -8.60 -7.19 -18.68
CA ALA A 499 -7.97 -6.66 -19.89
C ALA A 499 -8.41 -7.42 -21.17
N LEU A 500 -8.45 -8.76 -21.12
CA LEU A 500 -8.94 -9.59 -22.22
C LEU A 500 -10.42 -9.32 -22.56
N ARG A 501 -11.24 -9.02 -21.55
CA ARG A 501 -12.65 -8.61 -21.73
C ARG A 501 -12.78 -7.20 -22.32
N GLU A 502 -11.95 -6.26 -21.90
CA GLU A 502 -11.91 -4.89 -22.44
C GLU A 502 -11.54 -4.88 -23.94
N HIS A 503 -10.62 -5.77 -24.35
CA HIS A 503 -10.20 -5.93 -25.75
C HIS A 503 -10.87 -7.09 -26.50
N LYS A 504 -11.99 -7.61 -25.99
CA LYS A 504 -12.71 -8.77 -26.58
C LYS A 504 -13.08 -8.51 -28.04
N GLY A 505 -12.77 -9.50 -28.89
CA GLY A 505 -12.97 -9.41 -30.35
C GLY A 505 -11.90 -8.63 -31.11
N LYS A 506 -10.95 -7.98 -30.42
CA LYS A 506 -9.78 -7.32 -31.02
C LYS A 506 -8.45 -7.95 -30.62
N VAL A 507 -8.35 -8.44 -29.38
CA VAL A 507 -7.16 -9.14 -28.89
C VAL A 507 -6.85 -10.38 -29.73
N ARG A 508 -5.56 -10.61 -30.01
CA ARG A 508 -5.05 -11.64 -30.92
C ARG A 508 -4.19 -12.68 -30.24
N ALA A 509 -3.50 -12.35 -29.14
CA ALA A 509 -2.94 -13.31 -28.20
C ALA A 509 -2.90 -12.72 -26.78
N PHE A 510 -2.70 -13.59 -25.79
CA PHE A 510 -2.36 -13.25 -24.41
C PHE A 510 -0.92 -13.71 -24.12
N LEU A 511 -0.13 -12.88 -23.45
CA LEU A 511 1.23 -13.21 -23.00
C LEU A 511 1.23 -13.32 -21.47
N PHE A 512 1.85 -14.38 -20.93
CA PHE A 512 1.92 -14.61 -19.48
C PHE A 512 3.35 -14.97 -19.01
N SER A 513 3.83 -14.23 -17.98
CA SER A 513 5.10 -14.44 -17.29
C SER A 513 4.89 -14.55 -15.78
N GLY A 514 5.52 -15.48 -15.10
CA GLY A 514 5.47 -15.54 -13.64
C GLY A 514 6.09 -16.81 -13.07
N GLY A 515 6.30 -16.84 -11.75
CA GLY A 515 6.88 -17.99 -11.05
C GLY A 515 8.36 -17.83 -10.67
N GLY A 516 9.07 -16.84 -11.24
CA GLY A 516 10.44 -16.51 -10.82
C GLY A 516 10.50 -16.08 -9.35
N ASN A 517 9.64 -15.13 -8.97
CA ASN A 517 9.50 -14.67 -7.57
C ASN A 517 9.14 -15.80 -6.62
N ASP A 518 8.32 -16.76 -7.07
CA ASP A 518 7.87 -17.88 -6.25
C ASP A 518 9.01 -18.88 -5.92
N VAL A 519 10.16 -18.82 -6.62
CA VAL A 519 11.34 -19.70 -6.46
C VAL A 519 12.60 -19.00 -5.95
N VAL A 520 12.95 -17.82 -6.48
CA VAL A 520 14.17 -17.06 -6.10
C VAL A 520 13.86 -15.68 -5.49
N GLY A 521 12.59 -15.42 -5.18
CA GLY A 521 12.16 -14.29 -4.36
C GLY A 521 12.45 -14.49 -2.87
N GLU A 522 11.77 -13.67 -2.06
CA GLU A 522 11.86 -13.68 -0.59
C GLU A 522 10.52 -14.07 0.03
N ASP A 523 10.56 -14.68 1.22
CA ASP A 523 9.37 -14.90 2.04
C ASP A 523 8.89 -13.61 2.74
N ALA A 524 7.80 -13.71 3.51
CA ALA A 524 7.23 -12.58 4.25
C ALA A 524 8.14 -12.04 5.37
N GLN A 525 9.28 -12.68 5.64
CA GLN A 525 10.30 -12.30 6.61
C GLN A 525 11.58 -11.78 5.93
N GLY A 526 11.64 -11.74 4.60
CA GLY A 526 12.81 -11.29 3.82
C GLY A 526 13.88 -12.37 3.64
N ASN A 527 13.58 -13.65 3.87
CA ASN A 527 14.55 -14.72 3.62
C ASN A 527 14.42 -15.24 2.19
N SER A 528 15.57 -15.43 1.53
CA SER A 528 15.66 -16.03 0.19
C SER A 528 14.97 -17.41 0.12
N ILE A 529 14.05 -17.59 -0.82
CA ILE A 529 13.29 -18.84 -0.99
C ILE A 529 14.20 -19.97 -1.47
N ILE A 530 15.15 -19.70 -2.38
CA ILE A 530 16.09 -20.73 -2.87
C ILE A 530 16.96 -21.29 -1.73
N GLY A 531 17.31 -20.46 -0.74
CA GLY A 531 18.02 -20.88 0.47
C GLY A 531 17.22 -21.78 1.42
N GLN A 532 15.90 -21.86 1.25
CA GLN A 532 15.00 -22.71 2.06
C GLN A 532 14.66 -24.03 1.37
N ILE A 533 14.49 -24.02 0.04
CA ILE A 533 14.02 -25.18 -0.72
C ILE A 533 15.15 -26.08 -1.25
N VAL A 534 16.36 -25.54 -1.48
CA VAL A 534 17.51 -26.30 -1.99
C VAL A 534 18.33 -26.87 -0.83
N ARG A 535 18.91 -28.07 -0.99
CA ARG A 535 19.75 -28.67 0.07
C ARG A 535 21.07 -27.91 0.26
N PRO A 536 21.60 -27.81 1.50
CA PRO A 536 22.97 -27.36 1.74
C PRO A 536 24.03 -28.26 1.06
N PHE A 537 25.25 -27.74 0.96
CA PHE A 537 26.40 -28.43 0.37
C PHE A 537 26.72 -29.75 1.06
N GLU A 538 26.77 -30.84 0.29
CA GLU A 538 27.29 -32.13 0.73
C GLU A 538 28.24 -32.70 -0.34
N ALA A 539 29.45 -33.07 0.08
CA ALA A 539 30.50 -33.48 -0.86
C ALA A 539 30.14 -34.76 -1.63
N GLY A 540 30.39 -34.76 -2.94
CA GLY A 540 30.20 -35.92 -3.82
C GLY A 540 28.74 -36.21 -4.22
N ARG A 541 27.80 -35.32 -3.90
CA ARG A 541 26.40 -35.44 -4.36
C ARG A 541 26.23 -34.94 -5.81
N PRO A 542 25.38 -35.59 -6.62
CA PRO A 542 25.04 -35.13 -7.97
C PRO A 542 24.12 -33.89 -7.91
N VAL A 543 23.95 -33.18 -9.02
CA VAL A 543 23.26 -31.88 -9.08
C VAL A 543 21.77 -32.02 -8.72
N GLU A 544 21.15 -33.12 -9.16
CA GLU A 544 19.75 -33.48 -8.93
C GLU A 544 19.43 -33.56 -7.43
N TRP A 545 20.34 -34.13 -6.64
CA TRP A 545 20.16 -34.35 -5.21
C TRP A 545 19.87 -33.06 -4.44
N TYR A 546 20.45 -31.93 -4.87
CA TYR A 546 20.22 -30.62 -4.25
C TYR A 546 18.79 -30.10 -4.46
N LEU A 547 18.12 -30.52 -5.54
CA LEU A 547 16.76 -30.13 -5.92
C LEU A 547 15.71 -31.19 -5.59
N ASP A 548 16.13 -32.39 -5.16
CA ASP A 548 15.23 -33.48 -4.78
C ASP A 548 14.73 -33.27 -3.34
N THR A 549 13.96 -32.20 -3.15
CA THR A 549 13.33 -31.81 -1.89
C THR A 549 11.83 -31.66 -2.10
N ASP A 550 11.05 -31.80 -1.02
CA ASP A 550 9.61 -31.56 -1.09
C ASP A 550 9.32 -30.07 -1.34
N GLY A 551 10.10 -29.14 -0.78
CA GLY A 551 9.96 -27.71 -1.04
C GLY A 551 10.16 -27.31 -2.51
N VAL A 552 11.14 -27.88 -3.23
CA VAL A 552 11.26 -27.65 -4.68
C VAL A 552 10.09 -28.25 -5.44
N ARG A 553 9.63 -29.45 -5.05
CA ARG A 553 8.47 -30.10 -5.68
C ARG A 553 7.20 -29.28 -5.51
N GLU A 554 6.89 -28.87 -4.28
CA GLU A 554 5.73 -28.04 -3.91
C GLU A 554 5.70 -26.71 -4.67
N LYS A 555 6.85 -26.02 -4.76
CA LYS A 555 6.95 -24.77 -5.54
C LYS A 555 6.69 -24.99 -7.03
N LEU A 556 7.28 -26.03 -7.64
CA LEU A 556 7.07 -26.35 -9.06
C LEU A 556 5.64 -26.84 -9.35
N ASP A 557 5.02 -27.59 -8.44
CA ASP A 557 3.63 -28.03 -8.55
C ASP A 557 2.65 -26.86 -8.39
N PHE A 558 2.91 -25.92 -7.46
CA PHE A 558 2.18 -24.67 -7.32
C PHE A 558 2.23 -23.85 -8.60
N ILE A 559 3.43 -23.63 -9.15
CA ILE A 559 3.62 -22.93 -10.44
C ILE A 559 2.81 -23.60 -11.56
N GLU A 560 2.90 -24.93 -11.71
CA GLU A 560 2.14 -25.66 -12.73
C GLU A 560 0.62 -25.47 -12.54
N SER A 561 0.13 -25.49 -11.29
CA SER A 561 -1.29 -25.28 -10.97
C SER A 561 -1.78 -23.87 -11.34
N CYS A 562 -0.97 -22.84 -11.07
CA CYS A 562 -1.29 -21.46 -11.42
C CYS A 562 -1.34 -21.26 -12.94
N TYR A 563 -0.36 -21.78 -13.69
CA TYR A 563 -0.38 -21.73 -15.15
C TYR A 563 -1.60 -22.49 -15.73
N ARG A 564 -1.94 -23.67 -15.18
CA ARG A 564 -3.17 -24.41 -15.56
C ARG A 564 -4.44 -23.61 -15.27
N GLN A 565 -4.49 -22.85 -14.17
CA GLN A 565 -5.63 -21.99 -13.82
C GLN A 565 -5.74 -20.80 -14.77
N VAL A 566 -4.64 -20.09 -15.06
CA VAL A 566 -4.61 -18.98 -16.03
C VAL A 566 -5.08 -19.45 -17.40
N VAL A 567 -4.43 -20.49 -17.94
CA VAL A 567 -4.76 -21.03 -19.26
C VAL A 567 -6.19 -21.56 -19.30
N GLY A 568 -6.63 -22.29 -18.27
CA GLY A 568 -8.00 -22.79 -18.15
C GLY A 568 -9.05 -21.68 -18.03
N ASN A 569 -8.73 -20.54 -17.40
CA ASN A 569 -9.62 -19.39 -17.32
C ASN A 569 -9.76 -18.67 -18.65
N VAL A 570 -8.64 -18.42 -19.35
CA VAL A 570 -8.67 -17.80 -20.68
C VAL A 570 -9.34 -18.73 -21.68
N ALA A 571 -8.97 -20.02 -21.74
CA ALA A 571 -9.56 -20.98 -22.68
C ALA A 571 -11.08 -21.17 -22.48
N ARG A 572 -11.61 -20.96 -21.26
CA ARG A 572 -13.06 -21.05 -20.99
C ARG A 572 -13.87 -19.91 -21.61
N GLU A 573 -13.29 -18.71 -21.75
CA GLU A 573 -13.97 -17.54 -22.30
C GLU A 573 -13.49 -17.15 -23.72
N PHE A 574 -12.27 -17.53 -24.07
CA PHE A 574 -11.55 -17.24 -25.31
C PHE A 574 -10.88 -18.53 -25.85
N PRO A 575 -11.64 -19.58 -26.19
CA PRO A 575 -11.11 -20.94 -26.46
C PRO A 575 -10.14 -21.04 -27.65
N SER A 576 -10.18 -20.09 -28.57
CA SER A 576 -9.30 -20.02 -29.75
C SER A 576 -8.22 -18.94 -29.65
N LEU A 577 -8.12 -18.23 -28.52
CA LEU A 577 -7.08 -17.21 -28.33
C LEU A 577 -5.77 -17.91 -27.95
N PRO A 578 -4.66 -17.69 -28.70
CA PRO A 578 -3.34 -18.13 -28.30
C PRO A 578 -2.92 -17.49 -26.98
N ILE A 579 -2.33 -18.30 -26.11
CA ILE A 579 -1.76 -17.90 -24.83
C ILE A 579 -0.29 -18.29 -24.87
N LEU A 580 0.62 -17.32 -24.86
CA LEU A 580 2.04 -17.59 -24.79
C LEU A 580 2.48 -17.59 -23.34
N CYS A 581 3.01 -18.73 -22.91
CA CYS A 581 3.62 -18.93 -21.61
C CYS A 581 5.11 -19.14 -21.84
N HIS A 582 5.97 -18.53 -21.04
CA HIS A 582 7.41 -18.79 -21.10
C HIS A 582 7.93 -19.27 -19.75
N GLY A 583 9.14 -19.84 -19.77
CA GLY A 583 9.99 -19.90 -18.59
C GLY A 583 11.21 -19.01 -18.78
N TYR A 584 12.12 -19.06 -17.82
CA TYR A 584 13.34 -18.24 -17.83
C TYR A 584 14.51 -18.99 -18.51
N ASP A 585 15.57 -18.27 -18.88
CA ASP A 585 16.84 -18.88 -19.27
C ASP A 585 17.72 -19.11 -18.04
N ARG A 586 18.75 -19.95 -18.17
CA ARG A 586 19.65 -20.47 -17.13
C ARG A 586 20.49 -19.35 -16.50
N ALA A 587 19.85 -18.63 -15.59
CA ALA A 587 20.38 -17.54 -14.77
C ALA A 587 21.69 -17.93 -14.09
N ILE A 588 22.60 -16.97 -13.91
CA ILE A 588 23.97 -17.22 -13.46
C ILE A 588 24.19 -16.59 -12.08
N PRO A 589 24.30 -17.40 -11.00
CA PRO A 589 24.57 -16.91 -9.66
C PRO A 589 25.86 -16.10 -9.57
N GLY A 590 25.79 -15.01 -8.83
CA GLY A 590 26.78 -13.95 -8.75
C GLY A 590 27.93 -14.18 -7.78
N GLY A 591 28.85 -13.22 -7.79
CA GLY A 591 30.02 -13.21 -6.93
C GLY A 591 30.90 -14.44 -7.17
N ALA A 592 31.09 -14.76 -8.45
CA ALA A 592 32.20 -15.58 -8.92
C ALA A 592 33.42 -14.67 -9.18
N PRO A 593 34.67 -15.14 -9.02
CA PRO A 593 35.85 -14.32 -9.32
C PRO A 593 35.84 -13.82 -10.78
N GLY A 594 35.96 -12.50 -10.96
CA GLY A 594 35.97 -11.88 -12.30
C GLY A 594 34.59 -11.65 -12.92
N ASP A 595 33.50 -11.79 -12.17
CA ASP A 595 32.16 -11.39 -12.62
C ASP A 595 32.13 -9.88 -12.92
N PRO A 596 31.83 -9.44 -14.17
CA PRO A 596 31.87 -8.04 -14.58
C PRO A 596 30.52 -7.33 -14.40
N ARG A 597 29.51 -8.00 -13.84
CA ARG A 597 28.17 -7.41 -13.65
C ARG A 597 28.20 -6.43 -12.49
N HIS A 598 27.76 -5.21 -12.78
CA HIS A 598 27.70 -4.08 -11.86
C HIS A 598 26.39 -3.30 -12.08
N ALA A 599 25.25 -3.99 -11.93
CA ALA A 599 23.95 -3.35 -11.91
C ALA A 599 23.89 -2.29 -10.81
N ILE A 600 23.30 -1.13 -11.09
CA ILE A 600 23.18 -0.05 -10.10
C ILE A 600 22.11 -0.34 -9.04
N TRP A 601 21.19 -1.28 -9.32
CA TRP A 601 20.03 -1.62 -8.50
C TRP A 601 20.18 -2.86 -7.63
N ALA A 602 21.27 -3.62 -7.78
CA ALA A 602 21.54 -4.84 -7.03
C ALA A 602 23.05 -5.03 -6.84
N SER A 603 23.42 -5.55 -5.68
CA SER A 603 24.74 -6.12 -5.40
C SER A 603 25.00 -7.31 -6.34
N GLN A 604 26.28 -7.59 -6.62
CA GLN A 604 26.66 -8.57 -7.63
C GLN A 604 26.10 -10.00 -7.42
N ASP A 605 25.73 -10.35 -6.18
CA ASP A 605 25.28 -11.67 -5.76
C ASP A 605 24.04 -11.64 -4.84
N GLU A 606 23.24 -10.56 -4.91
CA GLU A 606 22.20 -10.24 -3.93
C GLU A 606 21.09 -11.30 -3.81
N TRP A 607 20.67 -11.91 -4.92
CA TRP A 607 19.43 -12.69 -5.02
C TRP A 607 19.65 -14.20 -4.88
N MET A 608 20.65 -14.76 -5.57
CA MET A 608 20.95 -16.19 -5.54
C MET A 608 22.36 -16.47 -5.02
N GLY A 609 23.35 -15.72 -5.50
CA GLY A 609 24.76 -16.02 -5.32
C GLY A 609 25.16 -16.05 -3.84
N LYS A 610 24.70 -15.05 -3.07
CA LYS A 610 24.92 -14.93 -1.64
C LYS A 610 24.19 -16.03 -0.86
N ALA A 611 22.89 -16.24 -1.11
CA ALA A 611 22.12 -17.30 -0.44
C ALA A 611 22.78 -18.68 -0.63
N MET A 612 23.17 -19.02 -1.86
CA MET A 612 23.82 -20.30 -2.15
C MET A 612 25.20 -20.45 -1.48
N ARG A 613 26.00 -19.38 -1.36
CA ARG A 613 27.31 -19.47 -0.68
C ARG A 613 27.21 -19.41 0.85
N GLU A 614 26.38 -18.53 1.39
CA GLU A 614 26.37 -18.20 2.82
C GLU A 614 25.38 -19.06 3.61
N GLN A 615 24.19 -19.34 3.06
CA GLN A 615 23.16 -20.15 3.71
C GLN A 615 23.29 -21.63 3.35
N LEU A 616 23.47 -21.94 2.06
CA LEU A 616 23.62 -23.33 1.59
C LEU A 616 25.08 -23.83 1.60
N HIS A 617 26.07 -22.97 1.86
CA HIS A 617 27.50 -23.32 1.88
C HIS A 617 28.07 -23.87 0.55
N ILE A 618 27.37 -23.64 -0.57
CA ILE A 618 27.78 -24.08 -1.91
C ILE A 618 28.75 -23.05 -2.50
N ALA A 619 30.03 -23.16 -2.14
CA ALA A 619 31.06 -22.20 -2.55
C ALA A 619 31.38 -22.23 -4.06
N ASP A 620 31.38 -23.42 -4.68
CA ASP A 620 31.78 -23.60 -6.09
C ASP A 620 30.80 -22.89 -7.06
N PRO A 621 31.27 -21.91 -7.88
CA PRO A 621 30.44 -21.28 -8.90
C PRO A 621 29.91 -22.24 -9.97
N ALA A 622 30.66 -23.30 -10.31
CA ALA A 622 30.22 -24.26 -11.34
C ALA A 622 29.02 -25.09 -10.83
N LEU A 623 29.12 -25.64 -9.62
CA LEU A 623 28.01 -26.32 -8.96
C LEU A 623 26.80 -25.40 -8.74
N ARG A 624 26.99 -24.15 -8.28
CA ARG A 624 25.88 -23.18 -8.16
C ARG A 624 25.16 -22.96 -9.49
N ARG A 625 25.91 -22.76 -10.58
CA ARG A 625 25.35 -22.60 -11.93
C ARG A 625 24.61 -23.86 -12.40
N ALA A 626 25.14 -25.05 -12.13
CA ALA A 626 24.52 -26.31 -12.51
C ALA A 626 23.17 -26.54 -11.80
N ILE A 627 23.11 -26.26 -10.49
CA ILE A 627 21.87 -26.37 -9.70
C ILE A 627 20.80 -25.40 -10.22
N VAL A 628 21.14 -24.13 -10.46
CA VAL A 628 20.18 -23.14 -11.00
C VAL A 628 19.75 -23.47 -12.43
N SER A 629 20.67 -23.98 -13.26
CA SER A 629 20.35 -24.48 -14.60
C SER A 629 19.30 -25.59 -14.55
N LEU A 630 19.53 -26.63 -13.73
CA LEU A 630 18.62 -27.75 -13.58
C LEU A 630 17.26 -27.34 -12.99
N LEU A 631 17.23 -26.37 -12.07
CA LEU A 631 15.99 -25.83 -11.51
C LEU A 631 15.16 -25.11 -12.57
N ILE A 632 15.81 -24.36 -13.45
CA ILE A 632 15.17 -23.65 -14.58
C ILE A 632 14.75 -24.61 -15.69
N ASP A 633 15.48 -25.71 -15.89
CA ASP A 633 15.07 -26.81 -16.76
C ASP A 633 13.81 -27.50 -16.22
N ARG A 634 13.80 -27.91 -14.95
CA ARG A 634 12.61 -28.45 -14.25
C ARG A 634 11.44 -27.47 -14.26
N PHE A 635 11.67 -26.16 -14.17
CA PHE A 635 10.63 -25.13 -14.31
C PHE A 635 10.02 -25.14 -15.72
N ASN A 636 10.85 -25.07 -16.77
CA ASN A 636 10.36 -25.02 -18.15
C ASN A 636 9.58 -26.29 -18.53
N GLU A 637 9.99 -27.46 -18.03
CA GLU A 637 9.22 -28.71 -18.18
C GLU A 637 7.79 -28.60 -17.64
N ARG A 638 7.56 -27.88 -16.53
CA ARG A 638 6.21 -27.63 -15.99
C ARG A 638 5.37 -26.83 -16.96
N ILE A 639 5.94 -25.77 -17.53
CA ILE A 639 5.24 -24.93 -18.51
C ILE A 639 4.94 -25.72 -19.79
N GLN A 640 5.88 -26.55 -20.24
CA GLN A 640 5.71 -27.43 -21.40
C GLN A 640 4.57 -28.45 -21.23
N ARG A 641 4.29 -28.93 -20.01
CA ARG A 641 3.11 -29.80 -19.71
C ARG A 641 1.78 -29.06 -19.79
N VAL A 642 1.77 -27.73 -19.73
CA VAL A 642 0.56 -26.90 -19.90
C VAL A 642 0.35 -26.56 -21.38
N CYS A 643 1.42 -26.21 -22.09
CA CYS A 643 1.38 -25.68 -23.46
C CYS A 643 1.22 -26.77 -24.54
N GLY A 644 -0.01 -26.98 -25.02
CA GLY A 644 -0.34 -27.98 -26.04
C GLY A 644 -0.23 -27.50 -27.50
N GLY A 645 0.10 -26.23 -27.75
CA GLY A 645 0.14 -25.62 -29.09
C GLY A 645 1.35 -26.02 -29.92
N ASN A 646 2.54 -26.03 -29.30
CA ASN A 646 3.81 -26.46 -29.89
C ASN A 646 4.45 -27.69 -29.20
N ASN A 647 3.79 -28.27 -28.19
CA ASN A 647 4.14 -29.58 -27.62
C ASN A 647 2.89 -30.47 -27.60
N ALA A 648 2.92 -31.59 -28.32
CA ALA A 648 1.77 -32.51 -28.42
C ALA A 648 1.35 -33.15 -27.08
N GLN A 649 2.23 -33.16 -26.07
CA GLN A 649 1.96 -33.68 -24.73
C GLN A 649 1.41 -32.60 -23.76
N GLY A 650 1.32 -31.34 -24.20
CA GLY A 650 0.81 -30.24 -23.37
C GLY A 650 -0.71 -30.25 -23.24
N ALA A 651 -1.22 -29.90 -22.05
CA ALA A 651 -2.62 -30.06 -21.69
C ALA A 651 -3.60 -29.14 -22.46
N PHE A 652 -3.16 -27.97 -22.95
CA PHE A 652 -4.04 -26.98 -23.58
C PHE A 652 -3.56 -26.58 -24.98
N ARG A 653 -4.31 -26.99 -26.01
CA ARG A 653 -3.96 -26.75 -27.43
C ARG A 653 -3.79 -25.29 -27.84
N ASN A 654 -4.38 -24.35 -27.11
CA ASN A 654 -4.25 -22.91 -27.37
C ASN A 654 -3.15 -22.24 -26.51
N ALA A 655 -2.45 -22.98 -25.66
CA ALA A 655 -1.28 -22.49 -24.93
C ALA A 655 0.02 -22.92 -25.60
N TRP A 656 0.95 -21.97 -25.77
CA TRP A 656 2.19 -22.12 -26.52
C TRP A 656 3.37 -21.81 -25.61
N HIS A 657 4.41 -22.66 -25.62
CA HIS A 657 5.61 -22.44 -24.81
C HIS A 657 6.63 -21.63 -25.60
N VAL A 658 7.09 -20.52 -25.05
CA VAL A 658 8.29 -19.83 -25.52
C VAL A 658 9.47 -20.36 -24.71
N ASP A 659 10.22 -21.30 -25.30
CA ASP A 659 11.43 -21.83 -24.68
C ASP A 659 12.60 -20.88 -24.96
N VAL A 660 13.01 -20.13 -23.94
CA VAL A 660 14.10 -19.16 -24.04
C VAL A 660 15.45 -19.76 -23.65
N ARG A 661 15.50 -21.02 -23.21
CA ARG A 661 16.70 -21.64 -22.62
C ARG A 661 17.84 -21.79 -23.61
N GLY A 662 19.04 -21.35 -23.23
CA GLY A 662 20.25 -21.38 -24.05
C GLY A 662 20.49 -20.14 -24.92
N THR A 663 19.57 -19.16 -24.90
CA THR A 663 19.70 -17.89 -25.62
C THR A 663 20.76 -16.97 -24.98
N LEU A 664 20.92 -17.08 -23.66
CA LEU A 664 21.67 -16.20 -22.77
C LEU A 664 22.83 -16.95 -22.08
N SER A 665 23.54 -17.78 -22.84
CA SER A 665 24.56 -18.71 -22.36
C SER A 665 25.80 -18.09 -21.70
N GLU A 666 26.05 -16.80 -21.91
CA GLU A 666 27.26 -16.09 -21.46
C GLU A 666 26.95 -14.98 -20.46
N LEU A 667 27.88 -14.73 -19.55
CA LEU A 667 27.74 -13.74 -18.47
C LEU A 667 27.44 -12.31 -18.97
N ARG A 668 27.96 -11.95 -20.16
CA ARG A 668 27.70 -10.65 -20.83
C ARG A 668 26.24 -10.45 -21.28
N HIS A 669 25.44 -11.51 -21.34
CA HIS A 669 24.03 -11.42 -21.71
C HIS A 669 23.14 -10.99 -20.52
N TRP A 670 23.68 -10.96 -19.30
CA TRP A 670 22.96 -10.66 -18.07
C TRP A 670 23.40 -9.31 -17.48
N ALA A 671 22.44 -8.49 -17.05
CA ALA A 671 22.68 -7.21 -16.39
C ALA A 671 22.98 -7.40 -14.88
N ASP A 672 22.28 -8.34 -14.25
CA ASP A 672 22.48 -8.82 -12.87
C ASP A 672 22.38 -10.36 -12.82
N GLU A 673 21.99 -10.95 -11.70
CA GLU A 673 21.80 -12.40 -11.58
C GLU A 673 20.58 -12.97 -12.33
N LEU A 674 19.55 -12.15 -12.60
CA LEU A 674 18.20 -12.56 -12.98
C LEU A 674 17.67 -11.93 -14.27
N HIS A 675 18.24 -10.80 -14.70
CA HIS A 675 17.73 -10.00 -15.80
C HIS A 675 18.72 -9.94 -16.97
N PRO A 676 18.25 -10.18 -18.22
CA PRO A 676 19.02 -9.92 -19.43
C PRO A 676 19.45 -8.45 -19.58
N THR A 677 20.48 -8.18 -20.39
CA THR A 677 20.80 -6.82 -20.86
C THR A 677 19.82 -6.35 -21.95
N ASP A 678 19.72 -5.04 -22.22
CA ASP A 678 18.89 -4.46 -23.31
C ASP A 678 19.06 -5.23 -24.63
N ALA A 679 20.31 -5.47 -25.06
CA ALA A 679 20.62 -6.19 -26.30
C ALA A 679 20.25 -7.69 -26.27
N SER A 680 20.07 -8.24 -25.08
CA SER A 680 19.72 -9.65 -24.85
C SER A 680 18.21 -9.85 -24.73
N PHE A 681 17.47 -8.88 -24.17
CA PHE A 681 16.02 -8.86 -24.22
C PHE A 681 15.49 -8.81 -25.67
N VAL A 682 16.18 -8.12 -26.59
CA VAL A 682 15.89 -8.18 -28.04
C VAL A 682 15.89 -9.63 -28.56
N ARG A 683 16.87 -10.44 -28.14
CA ARG A 683 16.99 -11.86 -28.53
C ARG A 683 15.84 -12.70 -27.97
N VAL A 684 15.46 -12.46 -26.71
CA VAL A 684 14.32 -13.12 -26.07
C VAL A 684 13.01 -12.72 -26.76
N ALA A 685 12.79 -11.44 -27.04
CA ALA A 685 11.57 -10.93 -27.69
C ALA A 685 11.39 -11.46 -29.13
N ALA A 686 12.47 -11.74 -29.85
CA ALA A 686 12.40 -12.42 -31.14
C ALA A 686 11.74 -13.82 -31.03
N LEU A 687 12.05 -14.60 -29.99
CA LEU A 687 11.42 -15.91 -29.76
C LEU A 687 9.91 -15.78 -29.47
N PHE A 688 9.48 -14.73 -28.77
CA PHE A 688 8.05 -14.43 -28.59
C PHE A 688 7.36 -14.14 -29.92
N ARG A 689 7.98 -13.33 -30.79
CA ARG A 689 7.45 -13.05 -32.13
C ARG A 689 7.34 -14.33 -32.96
N ASP A 690 8.39 -15.15 -32.98
CA ASP A 690 8.43 -16.38 -33.78
C ASP A 690 7.36 -17.39 -33.31
N VAL A 691 7.06 -17.45 -31.99
CA VAL A 691 5.95 -18.28 -31.45
C VAL A 691 4.57 -17.64 -31.70
N LEU A 692 4.44 -16.31 -31.68
CA LEU A 692 3.21 -15.61 -32.09
C LEU A 692 2.88 -15.90 -33.56
N GLU A 693 3.88 -15.90 -34.44
CA GLU A 693 3.73 -16.24 -35.85
C GLU A 693 3.31 -17.71 -36.05
N GLN A 694 3.93 -18.66 -35.33
CA GLN A 694 3.50 -20.06 -35.30
C GLN A 694 2.04 -20.21 -34.82
N ALA A 695 1.61 -19.39 -33.87
CA ALA A 695 0.24 -19.34 -33.37
C ALA A 695 -0.75 -18.60 -34.30
N GLY A 696 -0.30 -18.12 -35.47
CA GLY A 696 -1.15 -17.43 -36.46
C GLY A 696 -1.39 -15.94 -36.16
N VAL A 697 -0.48 -15.31 -35.42
CA VAL A 697 -0.55 -13.89 -35.02
C VAL A 697 0.68 -13.16 -35.56
N ALA A 698 0.69 -12.92 -36.88
CA ALA A 698 1.78 -12.19 -37.54
C ALA A 698 1.83 -10.71 -37.11
N GLY A 699 3.02 -10.23 -36.75
CA GLY A 699 3.29 -8.81 -36.48
C GLY A 699 3.46 -7.99 -37.77
N VAL A 700 3.86 -6.72 -37.63
CA VAL A 700 4.29 -5.92 -38.78
C VAL A 700 5.78 -6.12 -39.07
N GLU A 701 6.15 -6.22 -40.36
CA GLU A 701 7.54 -6.18 -40.78
C GLU A 701 8.15 -4.81 -40.48
N THR A 702 9.21 -4.78 -39.69
CA THR A 702 10.05 -3.60 -39.47
C THR A 702 11.28 -3.66 -40.37
N GLU A 703 11.58 -2.60 -41.11
CA GLU A 703 12.83 -2.52 -41.89
C GLU A 703 14.03 -2.77 -40.97
N SER A 704 14.90 -3.70 -41.37
CA SER A 704 15.78 -4.42 -40.46
C SER A 704 16.80 -3.53 -39.72
N VAL A 705 16.95 -3.76 -38.40
CA VAL A 705 18.06 -3.25 -37.57
C VAL A 705 19.36 -4.05 -37.85
N ALA A 706 19.70 -4.27 -39.13
CA ALA A 706 20.88 -5.00 -39.59
C ALA A 706 22.17 -4.13 -39.60
N GLY A 707 22.12 -2.93 -39.01
CA GLY A 707 23.14 -1.88 -39.19
C GLY A 707 24.26 -1.81 -38.14
N ARG A 708 24.19 -2.56 -37.03
CA ARG A 708 25.24 -2.54 -35.99
C ARG A 708 26.13 -3.78 -36.12
N ARG A 709 27.32 -3.58 -36.73
CA ARG A 709 28.37 -4.61 -36.82
C ARG A 709 28.78 -5.06 -35.42
N GLU A 710 28.67 -6.36 -35.15
CA GLU A 710 29.40 -6.99 -34.06
C GLU A 710 30.92 -6.93 -34.34
N PRO A 711 31.76 -6.61 -33.35
CA PRO A 711 33.19 -6.83 -33.44
C PRO A 711 33.47 -8.34 -33.22
N THR A 712 33.85 -9.03 -34.28
CA THR A 712 34.24 -10.44 -34.23
C THR A 712 35.42 -10.66 -33.28
N VAL A 713 35.19 -11.44 -32.22
CA VAL A 713 36.26 -12.08 -31.44
C VAL A 713 36.12 -13.59 -31.65
N VAL A 714 37.23 -14.23 -32.02
CA VAL A 714 37.29 -15.63 -32.45
C VAL A 714 37.20 -16.55 -31.24
N ASP A 715 36.29 -17.53 -31.30
CA ASP A 715 36.27 -18.69 -30.39
C ASP A 715 36.99 -19.89 -31.04
N PRO A 716 37.90 -20.57 -30.33
CA PRO A 716 38.43 -21.88 -30.70
C PRO A 716 37.95 -23.02 -29.78
N GLY A 717 36.63 -23.18 -29.62
CA GLY A 717 35.91 -24.46 -29.77
C GLY A 717 35.90 -25.50 -28.63
N HIS A 718 34.78 -26.22 -28.53
CA HIS A 718 34.80 -27.68 -28.40
C HIS A 718 33.50 -28.36 -28.89
N ASP A 719 33.62 -29.64 -29.20
CA ASP A 719 32.66 -30.42 -30.00
C ASP A 719 31.41 -30.94 -29.26
N ALA A 720 30.43 -31.26 -30.11
CA ALA A 720 29.20 -32.01 -29.91
C ALA A 720 29.26 -33.24 -28.97
N ALA A 721 28.12 -33.52 -28.32
CA ALA A 721 27.40 -34.78 -28.51
C ALA A 721 25.98 -34.71 -27.91
N ALA A 722 24.99 -34.87 -28.78
CA ALA A 722 23.66 -35.33 -28.42
C ALA A 722 23.71 -36.79 -27.95
N ASP A 723 22.77 -37.17 -27.08
CA ASP A 723 22.16 -38.51 -27.16
C ASP A 723 20.75 -38.48 -26.55
N ALA A 724 19.84 -39.22 -27.17
CA ALA A 724 18.43 -39.30 -26.78
C ALA A 724 18.10 -40.71 -26.27
N VAL A 725 17.30 -40.82 -25.22
CA VAL A 725 16.76 -42.10 -24.74
C VAL A 725 15.25 -42.01 -24.60
N ALA A 726 14.58 -43.08 -25.01
CA ALA A 726 13.14 -43.16 -25.18
C ALA A 726 12.34 -43.18 -23.88
N LEU A 727 11.07 -42.78 -24.00
CA LEU A 727 10.01 -42.99 -23.01
C LEU A 727 9.76 -44.49 -22.81
N ASP A 728 9.52 -44.90 -21.56
CA ASP A 728 8.85 -46.17 -21.24
C ASP A 728 7.47 -45.87 -20.66
N GLU A 729 6.43 -46.32 -21.35
CA GLU A 729 5.04 -46.17 -20.96
C GLU A 729 4.61 -47.43 -20.20
N ASN A 730 4.42 -47.35 -18.86
CA ASN A 730 3.38 -48.08 -18.10
C ASN A 730 3.59 -47.98 -16.56
N ALA A 731 2.88 -47.07 -15.90
CA ALA A 731 2.58 -47.15 -14.46
C ALA A 731 1.41 -46.23 -14.05
N LEU A 732 0.25 -46.39 -14.68
CA LEU A 732 -1.01 -45.87 -14.15
C LEU A 732 -1.64 -46.96 -13.28
N GLU A 733 -1.72 -46.75 -11.96
CA GLU A 733 -2.98 -46.90 -11.19
C GLU A 733 -2.83 -46.56 -9.68
N ALA A 734 -3.90 -45.96 -9.15
CA ALA A 734 -4.35 -45.95 -7.75
C ALA A 734 -3.38 -45.50 -6.62
N ALA A 735 -3.47 -44.22 -6.26
CA ALA A 735 -3.24 -43.77 -4.87
C ALA A 735 -4.16 -42.58 -4.49
N ASP A 736 -5.18 -42.93 -3.71
CA ASP A 736 -5.95 -42.14 -2.73
C ASP A 736 -6.48 -40.72 -3.02
N VAL A 737 -7.78 -40.52 -2.76
CA VAL A 737 -8.53 -39.26 -3.04
C VAL A 737 -9.16 -38.70 -1.74
N SER A 738 -8.42 -38.74 -0.62
CA SER A 738 -8.97 -38.46 0.71
C SER A 738 -8.18 -37.47 1.59
N SER A 739 -7.36 -36.58 1.02
CA SER A 739 -6.54 -35.61 1.77
C SER A 739 -6.72 -34.14 1.36
N LEU A 740 -7.87 -33.77 0.78
CA LEU A 740 -8.21 -32.39 0.39
C LEU A 740 -9.29 -31.74 1.28
N GLU A 741 -9.04 -31.67 2.59
CA GLU A 741 -9.75 -30.76 3.49
C GLU A 741 -8.77 -29.68 4.00
N GLY A 742 -8.90 -28.44 3.52
CA GLY A 742 -8.00 -27.35 3.96
C GLY A 742 -8.12 -26.00 3.24
N VAL A 743 -8.56 -25.96 1.98
CA VAL A 743 -8.70 -24.68 1.23
C VAL A 743 -10.17 -24.42 0.95
N SER A 744 -10.76 -23.38 1.55
CA SER A 744 -12.15 -23.00 1.33
C SER A 744 -12.29 -22.11 0.09
N ASN A 745 -12.77 -22.67 -1.01
CA ASN A 745 -13.15 -21.92 -2.20
C ASN A 745 -14.28 -20.92 -1.89
N TRP A 746 -14.48 -19.89 -2.72
CA TRP A 746 -15.66 -19.04 -2.62
C TRP A 746 -16.18 -18.53 -3.97
N ARG A 747 -17.43 -18.04 -3.98
CA ARG A 747 -18.09 -17.41 -5.14
C ARG A 747 -19.13 -16.37 -4.73
N VAL A 748 -19.61 -15.57 -5.69
CA VAL A 748 -20.77 -14.68 -5.50
C VAL A 748 -22.06 -15.43 -5.82
N ALA A 749 -23.15 -15.08 -5.13
CA ALA A 749 -24.51 -15.53 -5.43
C ALA A 749 -24.93 -15.24 -6.89
N ALA A 750 -25.46 -16.23 -7.61
CA ALA A 750 -25.72 -16.08 -9.05
C ALA A 750 -26.80 -15.03 -9.37
N SER A 751 -27.79 -14.85 -8.48
CA SER A 751 -28.81 -13.80 -8.60
C SER A 751 -28.22 -12.38 -8.62
N LEU A 752 -27.18 -12.10 -7.82
CA LEU A 752 -26.50 -10.80 -7.80
C LEU A 752 -25.71 -10.56 -9.10
N LEU A 753 -25.08 -11.62 -9.64
CA LEU A 753 -24.41 -11.55 -10.94
C LEU A 753 -25.40 -11.24 -12.06
N GLN A 754 -26.59 -11.87 -12.04
CA GLN A 754 -27.69 -11.60 -12.97
C GLN A 754 -28.19 -10.14 -12.86
N LEU A 755 -28.36 -9.61 -11.64
CA LEU A 755 -28.72 -8.20 -11.43
C LEU A 755 -27.69 -7.26 -12.04
N ARG A 756 -26.40 -7.48 -11.74
CA ARG A 756 -25.29 -6.67 -12.26
C ARG A 756 -25.22 -6.69 -13.78
N GLN A 757 -25.51 -7.85 -14.40
CA GLN A 757 -25.61 -7.96 -15.85
C GLN A 757 -26.76 -7.11 -16.39
N GLN A 758 -27.97 -7.19 -15.82
CA GLN A 758 -29.12 -6.38 -16.25
C GLN A 758 -28.85 -4.88 -16.11
N ILE A 759 -28.24 -4.44 -15.00
CA ILE A 759 -27.88 -3.03 -14.78
C ILE A 759 -26.81 -2.58 -15.79
N ASN A 760 -25.79 -3.40 -16.05
CA ASN A 760 -24.78 -3.11 -17.08
C ASN A 760 -25.38 -3.05 -18.49
N THR A 761 -26.37 -3.87 -18.81
CA THR A 761 -27.08 -3.82 -20.10
C THR A 761 -27.97 -2.58 -20.22
N ARG A 762 -28.63 -2.15 -19.15
CA ARG A 762 -29.49 -0.95 -19.12
C ARG A 762 -28.67 0.36 -19.10
N PHE A 763 -27.50 0.36 -18.45
CA PHE A 763 -26.63 1.53 -18.30
C PHE A 763 -25.17 1.19 -18.67
N PRO A 764 -24.85 0.97 -19.96
CA PRO A 764 -23.53 0.48 -20.38
C PRO A 764 -22.38 1.41 -20.02
N LEU A 765 -22.63 2.72 -20.00
CA LEU A 765 -21.64 3.77 -19.69
C LEU A 765 -21.46 4.04 -18.19
N ARG A 766 -22.18 3.34 -17.30
CA ARG A 766 -22.07 3.61 -15.86
C ARG A 766 -20.66 3.35 -15.33
N SER A 767 -20.21 4.23 -14.45
CA SER A 767 -19.08 4.02 -13.55
C SER A 767 -19.27 2.75 -12.72
N LYS A 768 -18.14 2.13 -12.40
CA LYS A 768 -18.02 0.91 -11.60
C LYS A 768 -17.04 1.11 -10.43
N ALA A 769 -16.72 2.38 -10.12
CA ALA A 769 -15.71 2.77 -9.13
C ALA A 769 -16.07 2.41 -7.67
N SER A 770 -17.31 1.98 -7.43
CA SER A 770 -17.80 1.47 -6.14
C SER A 770 -18.56 0.14 -6.31
N ASP A 771 -18.29 -0.62 -7.37
CA ASP A 771 -18.85 -1.96 -7.53
C ASP A 771 -18.06 -2.95 -6.65
N GLY A 772 -18.72 -3.50 -5.63
CA GLY A 772 -18.13 -4.40 -4.64
C GLY A 772 -18.83 -5.74 -4.60
N THR A 773 -18.11 -6.82 -4.27
CA THR A 773 -18.71 -8.14 -4.01
C THR A 773 -18.10 -8.80 -2.79
N ILE A 774 -16.81 -9.16 -2.81
CA ILE A 774 -16.11 -9.62 -1.61
C ILE A 774 -15.57 -8.44 -0.79
N GLY A 775 -15.57 -8.57 0.53
CA GLY A 775 -14.87 -7.64 1.42
C GLY A 775 -13.35 -7.84 1.36
N ASP A 776 -12.58 -6.75 1.45
CA ASP A 776 -11.11 -6.83 1.59
C ASP A 776 -10.69 -7.63 2.85
N PRO A 777 -9.41 -8.06 2.98
CA PRO A 777 -8.97 -8.86 4.13
C PRO A 777 -9.22 -8.22 5.51
N SER A 778 -9.28 -6.89 5.60
CA SER A 778 -9.67 -6.19 6.85
C SER A 778 -11.18 -6.26 7.11
N HIS A 779 -11.99 -6.30 6.04
CA HIS A 779 -13.44 -6.47 6.07
C HIS A 779 -13.88 -7.91 6.39
N GLN A 780 -13.07 -8.90 6.00
CA GLN A 780 -13.31 -10.33 6.28
C GLN A 780 -13.27 -10.69 7.78
N THR A 781 -12.72 -9.81 8.61
CA THR A 781 -12.72 -9.95 10.09
C THR A 781 -14.06 -9.61 10.75
N ARG A 782 -15.06 -9.11 10.00
CA ARG A 782 -16.30 -8.52 10.53
C ARG A 782 -17.55 -9.29 10.12
N ALA A 783 -18.66 -8.96 10.77
CA ALA A 783 -19.98 -9.44 10.39
C ALA A 783 -20.55 -8.72 9.15
N SER A 784 -20.25 -9.19 7.93
CA SER A 784 -20.75 -8.63 6.65
C SER A 784 -21.14 -9.72 5.64
N ASP A 785 -22.29 -9.59 4.97
CA ASP A 785 -22.73 -10.50 3.89
C ASP A 785 -21.84 -10.43 2.61
N HIS A 786 -20.88 -9.49 2.58
CA HIS A 786 -19.77 -9.49 1.62
C HIS A 786 -18.71 -10.59 1.89
N ASN A 787 -18.83 -11.33 2.98
CA ASN A 787 -17.94 -12.42 3.34
C ASN A 787 -18.54 -13.79 2.94
N PRO A 788 -17.73 -14.78 2.54
CA PRO A 788 -18.19 -16.03 1.96
C PRO A 788 -18.66 -17.05 3.01
N TRP A 789 -19.65 -16.68 3.81
CA TRP A 789 -20.07 -17.47 4.98
C TRP A 789 -21.12 -18.53 4.70
N ILE A 790 -21.95 -18.36 3.67
CA ILE A 790 -22.94 -19.38 3.30
C ILE A 790 -22.17 -20.55 2.71
N ARG A 791 -22.00 -21.65 3.47
CA ARG A 791 -21.23 -22.81 3.02
C ARG A 791 -22.09 -23.77 2.19
N THR A 792 -21.65 -24.05 0.97
CA THR A 792 -22.23 -25.04 0.06
C THR A 792 -21.13 -26.03 -0.32
N GLY A 793 -21.08 -27.16 0.39
CA GLY A 793 -19.89 -28.02 0.39
C GLY A 793 -18.65 -27.26 0.85
N ASN A 794 -17.51 -27.46 0.19
CA ASN A 794 -16.26 -26.75 0.47
C ASN A 794 -16.18 -25.33 -0.17
N THR A 795 -17.31 -24.76 -0.59
CA THR A 795 -17.38 -23.43 -1.22
C THR A 795 -18.22 -22.47 -0.38
N GLY A 796 -17.66 -21.34 0.01
CA GLY A 796 -18.39 -20.23 0.62
C GLY A 796 -19.08 -19.34 -0.41
N VAL A 797 -20.26 -18.82 -0.11
CA VAL A 797 -21.01 -17.93 -1.00
C VAL A 797 -21.16 -16.55 -0.37
N VAL A 798 -20.80 -15.53 -1.15
CA VAL A 798 -20.97 -14.11 -0.86
C VAL A 798 -22.36 -13.67 -1.33
N SER A 799 -23.16 -13.15 -0.42
CA SER A 799 -24.57 -12.80 -0.64
C SER A 799 -24.86 -11.29 -0.65
N ALA A 800 -23.83 -10.45 -0.72
CA ALA A 800 -23.99 -9.01 -0.93
C ALA A 800 -23.22 -8.47 -2.16
N MET A 801 -23.73 -7.36 -2.70
CA MET A 801 -23.12 -6.63 -3.81
C MET A 801 -23.42 -5.14 -3.72
N ASP A 802 -22.40 -4.34 -3.99
CA ASP A 802 -22.53 -2.88 -4.16
C ASP A 802 -22.59 -2.54 -5.65
N ILE A 803 -23.49 -1.63 -6.03
CA ILE A 803 -23.62 -1.09 -7.38
C ILE A 803 -23.39 0.42 -7.33
N THR A 804 -22.38 0.90 -8.05
CA THR A 804 -21.99 2.32 -8.11
C THR A 804 -23.17 3.24 -8.46
N HIS A 805 -23.33 4.31 -7.68
CA HIS A 805 -24.22 5.43 -8.02
C HIS A 805 -23.56 6.29 -9.10
N ASP A 806 -24.14 6.29 -10.29
CA ASP A 806 -23.69 7.14 -11.40
C ASP A 806 -24.90 7.74 -12.12
N LYS A 807 -25.42 8.82 -11.53
CA LYS A 807 -26.52 9.59 -12.11
C LYS A 807 -26.15 10.23 -13.45
N ALA A 808 -24.87 10.53 -13.71
CA ALA A 808 -24.43 11.15 -14.95
C ALA A 808 -24.59 10.21 -16.15
N ASN A 809 -24.36 8.91 -15.95
CA ASN A 809 -24.56 7.86 -16.96
C ASN A 809 -25.86 7.04 -16.74
N GLY A 810 -26.85 7.62 -16.05
CA GLY A 810 -28.20 7.08 -15.91
C GLY A 810 -28.43 6.05 -14.78
N CYS A 811 -27.38 5.52 -14.16
CA CYS A 811 -27.47 4.59 -13.04
C CYS A 811 -27.70 5.33 -11.70
N ASP A 812 -28.87 5.96 -11.56
CA ASP A 812 -29.27 6.64 -10.32
C ASP A 812 -29.56 5.60 -9.21
N GLY A 813 -28.96 5.82 -8.04
CA GLY A 813 -29.08 4.92 -6.88
C GLY A 813 -30.45 5.04 -6.22
N GLU A 814 -31.07 6.23 -6.27
CA GLU A 814 -32.44 6.42 -5.76
C GLU A 814 -33.44 5.64 -6.61
N TRP A 815 -33.25 5.64 -7.92
CA TRP A 815 -34.05 4.83 -8.85
C TRP A 815 -33.84 3.34 -8.56
N LEU A 816 -32.59 2.86 -8.58
CA LEU A 816 -32.29 1.43 -8.41
C LEU A 816 -32.80 0.87 -7.07
N ALA A 817 -32.53 1.56 -5.96
CA ALA A 817 -33.01 1.16 -4.64
C ALA A 817 -34.55 1.18 -4.56
N THR A 818 -35.20 2.12 -5.23
CA THR A 818 -36.67 2.19 -5.31
C THR A 818 -37.25 1.04 -6.11
N GLN A 819 -36.68 0.68 -7.27
CA GLN A 819 -37.17 -0.44 -8.09
C GLN A 819 -37.01 -1.77 -7.35
N LEU A 820 -35.81 -2.04 -6.81
CA LEU A 820 -35.56 -3.24 -6.02
C LEU A 820 -36.54 -3.36 -4.84
N ARG A 821 -36.78 -2.28 -4.09
CA ARG A 821 -37.75 -2.28 -2.98
C ARG A 821 -39.19 -2.47 -3.45
N ASN A 822 -39.59 -1.85 -4.57
CA ASN A 822 -40.95 -1.92 -5.09
C ASN A 822 -41.27 -3.31 -5.68
N SER A 823 -40.28 -4.00 -6.26
CA SER A 823 -40.42 -5.37 -6.78
C SER A 823 -40.85 -6.37 -5.70
N ARG A 824 -40.44 -6.11 -4.45
CA ARG A 824 -40.56 -7.04 -3.30
C ARG A 824 -40.04 -8.45 -3.60
N ASP A 825 -39.03 -8.55 -4.47
CA ASP A 825 -38.44 -9.82 -4.90
C ASP A 825 -38.00 -10.65 -3.68
N SER A 826 -38.44 -11.91 -3.63
CA SER A 826 -38.22 -12.80 -2.48
C SER A 826 -36.75 -13.12 -2.22
N ARG A 827 -35.87 -12.87 -3.19
CA ARG A 827 -34.42 -13.02 -3.04
C ARG A 827 -33.81 -11.95 -2.14
N ILE A 828 -34.44 -10.78 -1.97
CA ILE A 828 -33.89 -9.66 -1.21
C ILE A 828 -33.94 -9.96 0.29
N LYS A 829 -32.81 -9.77 0.98
CA LYS A 829 -32.70 -9.76 2.44
C LYS A 829 -32.83 -8.32 2.96
N TYR A 830 -32.01 -7.41 2.41
CA TYR A 830 -32.12 -5.97 2.64
C TYR A 830 -31.42 -5.13 1.56
N ILE A 831 -31.79 -3.86 1.47
CA ILE A 831 -31.20 -2.84 0.60
C ILE A 831 -30.70 -1.69 1.48
N ILE A 832 -29.51 -1.14 1.21
CA ILE A 832 -29.01 0.10 1.83
C ILE A 832 -28.72 1.13 0.75
N TRP A 833 -29.30 2.33 0.90
CA TRP A 833 -29.07 3.46 0.00
C TRP A 833 -29.30 4.80 0.70
N ASN A 834 -28.34 5.72 0.55
CA ASN A 834 -28.38 7.10 1.02
C ASN A 834 -28.87 7.21 2.48
N ARG A 835 -28.09 6.63 3.40
CA ARG A 835 -28.33 6.53 4.85
C ARG A 835 -29.71 5.95 5.26
N ARG A 836 -30.35 5.17 4.39
CA ARG A 836 -31.57 4.40 4.70
C ARG A 836 -31.31 2.92 4.44
N ILE A 837 -31.91 2.06 5.25
CA ILE A 837 -31.93 0.61 5.06
C ILE A 837 -33.38 0.12 5.04
N CYS A 838 -33.65 -0.87 4.20
CA CYS A 838 -34.95 -1.50 4.05
C CYS A 838 -34.78 -3.01 4.11
N ASN A 839 -35.59 -3.69 4.94
CA ASN A 839 -35.52 -5.13 5.17
C ASN A 839 -36.77 -5.84 4.59
N ALA A 840 -36.60 -7.04 4.05
CA ALA A 840 -37.72 -7.85 3.54
C ALA A 840 -38.62 -8.44 4.65
N SER A 841 -38.18 -8.35 5.91
CA SER A 841 -38.94 -8.72 7.12
C SER A 841 -38.96 -7.56 8.11
N PRO A 842 -39.93 -7.49 9.04
CA PRO A 842 -39.99 -6.43 10.05
C PRO A 842 -38.76 -6.45 10.98
N ILE A 843 -38.26 -5.28 11.37
CA ILE A 843 -37.09 -5.14 12.25
C ILE A 843 -37.38 -4.04 13.28
N GLY A 844 -37.52 -4.43 14.55
CA GLY A 844 -37.98 -3.52 15.60
C GLY A 844 -39.42 -3.07 15.35
N GLU A 845 -39.65 -1.76 15.37
CA GLU A 845 -40.98 -1.16 15.09
C GLU A 845 -41.25 -0.94 13.59
N ALA A 846 -40.23 -1.06 12.73
CA ALA A 846 -40.36 -0.83 11.29
C ALA A 846 -40.95 -2.05 10.57
N ALA A 847 -41.92 -1.82 9.68
CA ALA A 847 -42.57 -2.86 8.90
C ALA A 847 -41.64 -3.42 7.80
N ALA A 848 -41.95 -4.62 7.29
CA ALA A 848 -41.30 -5.15 6.10
C ALA A 848 -41.46 -4.19 4.92
N TRP A 849 -40.38 -3.98 4.16
CA TRP A 849 -40.29 -3.04 3.03
C TRP A 849 -40.36 -1.54 3.38
N GLU A 850 -40.30 -1.19 4.67
CA GLU A 850 -40.19 0.21 5.12
C GLU A 850 -38.74 0.70 5.12
N TRP A 851 -38.53 1.99 4.87
CA TRP A 851 -37.21 2.62 5.01
C TRP A 851 -37.01 3.08 6.45
N ARG A 852 -35.98 2.56 7.12
CA ARG A 852 -35.50 3.06 8.42
C ARG A 852 -34.12 3.70 8.28
N ALA A 853 -33.74 4.54 9.24
CA ALA A 853 -32.41 5.15 9.25
C ALA A 853 -31.30 4.07 9.29
N TYR A 854 -30.28 4.24 8.46
CA TYR A 854 -29.06 3.43 8.48
C TYR A 854 -27.95 4.20 9.18
N THR A 855 -27.47 3.65 10.28
CA THR A 855 -26.48 4.26 11.19
C THR A 855 -25.05 3.78 10.94
N GLY A 856 -24.81 2.93 9.93
CA GLY A 856 -23.47 2.48 9.57
C GLY A 856 -22.54 3.63 9.14
N SER A 857 -21.24 3.37 9.26
CA SER A 857 -20.16 4.33 8.94
C SER A 857 -20.13 4.67 7.45
N ASN A 858 -20.25 3.67 6.57
CA ASN A 858 -20.47 3.90 5.15
C ASN A 858 -21.90 4.43 4.92
N GLY A 859 -22.03 5.65 4.42
CA GLY A 859 -23.33 6.29 4.18
C GLY A 859 -24.13 5.70 3.02
N HIS A 860 -23.54 4.84 2.19
CA HIS A 860 -24.15 4.29 0.96
C HIS A 860 -24.69 5.41 0.04
N THR A 861 -23.93 6.51 -0.09
CA THR A 861 -24.25 7.67 -0.94
C THR A 861 -23.58 7.60 -2.31
N HIS A 862 -22.63 6.68 -2.49
CA HIS A 862 -21.86 6.47 -3.72
C HIS A 862 -22.12 5.10 -4.38
N HIS A 863 -22.90 4.23 -3.73
CA HIS A 863 -23.39 2.95 -4.26
C HIS A 863 -24.67 2.54 -3.54
N VAL A 864 -25.50 1.74 -4.22
CA VAL A 864 -26.59 0.97 -3.61
C VAL A 864 -26.02 -0.38 -3.18
N HIS A 865 -26.18 -0.74 -1.91
CA HIS A 865 -25.85 -2.08 -1.42
C HIS A 865 -27.11 -2.95 -1.41
N LEU A 866 -27.00 -4.16 -1.93
CA LEU A 866 -28.02 -5.19 -1.89
C LEU A 866 -27.46 -6.45 -1.24
N SER A 867 -28.18 -6.99 -0.27
CA SER A 867 -27.96 -8.34 0.27
C SER A 867 -29.14 -9.26 -0.08
N VAL A 868 -28.85 -10.50 -0.45
CA VAL A 868 -29.83 -11.55 -0.77
C VAL A 868 -29.93 -12.60 0.34
N GLN A 869 -31.05 -13.31 0.36
CA GLN A 869 -31.39 -14.34 1.35
C GLN A 869 -30.39 -15.52 1.32
N ALA A 870 -30.30 -16.27 2.42
CA ALA A 870 -29.28 -17.31 2.58
C ALA A 870 -29.66 -18.67 1.97
N GLU A 871 -30.90 -18.83 1.49
CA GLU A 871 -31.39 -20.06 0.89
C GLU A 871 -30.88 -20.23 -0.56
N PRO A 872 -30.27 -21.38 -0.93
CA PRO A 872 -29.72 -21.61 -2.27
C PRO A 872 -30.70 -21.39 -3.42
N ALA A 873 -31.97 -21.78 -3.23
CA ALA A 873 -33.02 -21.59 -4.23
C ALA A 873 -33.35 -20.10 -4.50
N LEU A 874 -32.95 -19.19 -3.61
CA LEU A 874 -33.13 -17.75 -3.76
C LEU A 874 -31.84 -17.09 -4.27
N TYR A 875 -30.71 -17.27 -3.59
CA TYR A 875 -29.49 -16.55 -3.96
C TYR A 875 -28.88 -17.02 -5.29
N ASP A 876 -29.12 -18.26 -5.74
CA ASP A 876 -28.70 -18.74 -7.06
C ASP A 876 -29.81 -18.74 -8.12
N SER A 877 -30.98 -18.17 -7.83
CA SER A 877 -32.04 -18.03 -8.83
C SER A 877 -31.60 -17.09 -9.96
N ALA A 878 -31.42 -17.67 -11.14
CA ALA A 878 -31.09 -17.00 -12.40
C ALA A 878 -32.27 -16.25 -13.04
N ALA A 879 -33.41 -16.15 -12.37
CA ALA A 879 -34.55 -15.36 -12.84
C ALA A 879 -34.14 -13.89 -13.02
N ALA A 880 -34.64 -13.25 -14.08
CA ALA A 880 -34.42 -11.82 -14.27
C ALA A 880 -35.03 -11.02 -13.10
N TRP A 881 -34.33 -9.98 -12.66
CA TRP A 881 -34.84 -9.00 -11.70
C TRP A 881 -35.84 -8.07 -12.39
N ASP A 882 -36.98 -7.85 -11.74
CA ASP A 882 -37.90 -6.77 -12.14
C ASP A 882 -37.34 -5.44 -11.64
N LEU A 883 -36.96 -4.57 -12.58
CA LEU A 883 -36.46 -3.22 -12.33
C LEU A 883 -37.41 -2.15 -12.87
N GLY A 884 -38.66 -2.52 -13.18
CA GLY A 884 -39.59 -1.68 -13.91
C GLY A 884 -39.22 -1.51 -15.40
N ALA A 885 -40.21 -1.08 -16.20
CA ALA A 885 -40.02 -0.74 -17.60
C ALA A 885 -39.13 0.51 -17.75
#